data_AF-I0IR62-F1
#
_entry.id   AF-I0IR62-F1
#
_cell.length_a   1.000
_cell.length_b   1.000
_cell.length_c   1.000
_cell.angle_alpha   90.00
_cell.angle_beta   90.00
_cell.angle_gamma   90.00
#
_symmetry.space_group_name_H-M   'P 1'
#
loop_
_entity.id
_entity.type
_entity.pdbx_description
1 polymer ?
#
loop_
_entity_poly.entity_id
_entity_poly.type
_entity_poly.pdbx_seq_one_letter_code
_entity_poly.pdbx_strand_id
1 'polypeptide(L)'
;MVHILTFNWHEGYLTLLGKIPDIRLTIVERQKGGYSRWMTEFRPCPRGSRIVSEQLAMEELARGGFDLVIAHDPTDLLLTKESSVPQILVLHNRITTMLALGGNKVSREEYLEWFSGLTGMVPDLEIVAISKSKAMDWGLDGIRVIEPGVDPDVWGPYEGNNRVILRVGNFLKERDLMMGGSVGEQAIGSFPSLTVGLNPSITGSMPSAGLSDLIAAYRSSRVYLHTTIHPWEDGYNLSLLEAMASGLPVVALDHPGSPVIHGRSGFLEKTLDGLHQRLSWFLDHPSEARAMGEKAREDILRQFPLDRFIGKWSSVIGEKFSRSQERKKDREERSDLLALIPGGARTILEIGCRKGSIGRGIRERFSGITIWGIESNSEQCDLAKPHYDRIFCQNEMDCGAEIPPNSIDVLLLPDILSRIADPSAFLKEYMHCLSESGVVIAAIPNIRYHEVLSGMLSGNFDLGDPGISGKSGFFSKKAIASLMSRTGLWVEVVSPALDGRYKQIVFNEKSQSRELMDVDIGPMVVKGQDEEGVRDLFTVEYLLVCRRKVRAILDRIEMLSTDDDSGVLEILTESREDPWLSEADRAEIHLKEGEIHARAGRFEMAIASYEQSFPVLDPKRDERPSQGIALSYLLTGRYDQAIHWFKRAFDLNPGCWQALTGFGMCCQSLGRLEDALFYYGQSLAMEPSQEELPALMIQTARSLEDAEQAAGLLLGLVESYPHSPLLRREYARFLLEHGRDDEAYEHLRLVLADNSKDGEAIRMLSRIPMRRDAVVRGL
;
A
#
# COMPACT_ATOMS: atom_id res chain seq x y z
N MET A 1 -19.65 16.37 2.13
CA MET A 1 -19.89 16.87 3.50
C MET A 1 -19.35 15.82 4.46
N VAL A 2 -18.44 16.20 5.36
CA VAL A 2 -17.78 15.29 6.32
C VAL A 2 -18.60 15.24 7.62
N HIS A 3 -18.97 14.06 8.07
CA HIS A 3 -19.71 13.85 9.31
C HIS A 3 -18.75 13.63 10.49
N ILE A 4 -18.73 14.57 11.43
CA ILE A 4 -17.77 14.58 12.54
C ILE A 4 -18.51 14.30 13.85
N LEU A 5 -18.03 13.30 14.58
CA LEU A 5 -18.40 13.10 15.98
C LEU A 5 -17.48 13.96 16.87
N THR A 6 -18.06 14.73 17.79
CA THR A 6 -17.29 15.53 18.75
C THR A 6 -18.02 15.63 20.08
N PHE A 7 -17.37 16.16 21.10
CA PHE A 7 -17.87 16.16 22.47
C PHE A 7 -18.10 17.58 22.97
N ASN A 8 -19.20 17.82 23.68
CA ASN A 8 -19.53 19.15 24.20
C ASN A 8 -18.49 19.60 25.25
N TRP A 9 -17.36 20.19 24.86
CA TRP A 9 -16.27 20.64 25.76
C TRP A 9 -16.23 22.12 26.01
N HIS A 10 -16.36 22.92 24.96
CA HIS A 10 -16.36 24.37 25.06
C HIS A 10 -17.24 24.92 23.94
N GLU A 11 -18.44 25.41 24.28
CA GLU A 11 -19.44 25.82 23.30
C GLU A 11 -18.91 26.92 22.36
N GLY A 12 -18.13 27.87 22.89
CA GLY A 12 -17.43 28.90 22.10
C GLY A 12 -16.52 28.32 21.01
N TYR A 13 -15.70 27.33 21.37
CA TYR A 13 -14.76 26.70 20.45
C TYR A 13 -15.49 25.82 19.41
N LEU A 14 -16.50 25.06 19.84
CA LEU A 14 -17.34 24.26 18.94
C LEU A 14 -18.16 25.12 17.96
N THR A 15 -18.55 26.33 18.38
CA THR A 15 -19.18 27.33 17.49
C THR A 15 -18.22 27.80 16.41
N LEU A 16 -16.93 27.99 16.72
CA LEU A 16 -15.91 28.30 15.72
C LEU A 16 -15.69 27.12 14.77
N LEU A 17 -15.60 25.89 15.30
CA LEU A 17 -15.49 24.68 14.46
C LEU A 17 -16.67 24.56 13.49
N GLY A 18 -17.89 24.83 13.94
CA GLY A 18 -19.08 24.80 13.09
C GLY A 18 -19.13 25.87 11.99
N LYS A 19 -18.14 26.78 11.90
CA LYS A 19 -17.98 27.73 10.78
C LYS A 19 -17.15 27.15 9.63
N ILE A 20 -16.51 25.99 9.82
CA ILE A 20 -15.80 25.29 8.77
C ILE A 20 -16.82 24.85 7.70
N PRO A 21 -16.57 25.10 6.40
CA PRO A 21 -17.48 24.68 5.34
C PRO A 21 -17.50 23.15 5.20
N ASP A 22 -18.60 22.62 4.66
CA ASP A 22 -18.75 21.21 4.29
C ASP A 22 -18.56 20.18 5.41
N ILE A 23 -18.67 20.59 6.68
CA ILE A 23 -18.70 19.67 7.82
C ILE A 23 -20.07 19.65 8.50
N ARG A 24 -20.36 18.55 9.19
CA ARG A 24 -21.53 18.41 10.06
C ARG A 24 -21.11 17.84 11.40
N LEU A 25 -21.38 18.57 12.49
CA LEU A 25 -21.04 18.13 13.84
C LEU A 25 -22.20 17.34 14.47
N THR A 26 -21.89 16.17 15.01
CA THR A 26 -22.70 15.49 16.01
C THR A 26 -22.00 15.65 17.35
N ILE A 27 -22.64 16.35 18.28
CA ILE A 27 -22.04 16.79 19.54
C ILE A 27 -22.60 15.92 20.67
N VAL A 28 -21.72 15.18 21.34
CA VAL A 28 -22.05 14.34 22.49
C VAL A 28 -22.23 15.20 23.74
N GLU A 29 -23.37 15.06 24.42
CA GLU A 29 -23.57 15.66 25.73
C GLU A 29 -22.64 15.04 26.77
N ARG A 30 -22.05 15.89 27.61
CA ARG A 30 -21.09 15.50 28.64
C ARG A 30 -21.38 16.25 29.93
N GLN A 31 -21.10 15.62 31.06
CA GLN A 31 -21.09 16.29 32.35
C GLN A 31 -19.80 17.12 32.49
N LYS A 32 -19.93 18.45 32.63
CA LYS A 32 -18.82 19.39 32.79
C LYS A 32 -19.15 20.43 33.83
N GLY A 33 -18.25 20.65 34.80
CA GLY A 33 -18.34 21.76 35.74
C GLY A 33 -19.73 21.96 36.34
N GLY A 34 -20.44 20.89 36.72
CA GLY A 34 -21.76 20.98 37.34
C GLY A 34 -22.99 21.03 36.42
N TYR A 35 -22.85 20.91 35.09
CA TYR A 35 -23.97 20.76 34.14
C TYR A 35 -23.72 19.63 33.14
N SER A 36 -24.77 19.15 32.49
CA SER A 36 -24.72 17.98 31.58
C SER A 36 -25.38 18.23 30.21
N ARG A 37 -25.55 19.50 29.84
CA ARG A 37 -26.22 19.91 28.59
C ARG A 37 -25.45 21.00 27.86
N TRP A 38 -25.78 21.21 26.60
CA TRP A 38 -25.35 22.41 25.88
C TRP A 38 -25.92 23.69 26.51
N MET A 39 -25.06 24.67 26.80
CA MET A 39 -25.50 25.96 27.34
C MET A 39 -25.76 26.98 26.23
N THR A 40 -27.02 27.06 25.81
CA THR A 40 -27.52 28.07 24.85
C THR A 40 -27.38 29.49 25.37
N GLU A 41 -27.30 29.64 26.70
CA GLU A 41 -26.96 30.85 27.44
C GLU A 41 -25.64 31.46 26.98
N PHE A 42 -24.68 30.62 26.59
CA PHE A 42 -23.37 31.06 26.10
C PHE A 42 -23.33 31.13 24.58
N ARG A 43 -23.68 30.04 23.88
CA ARG A 43 -23.66 30.00 22.41
C ARG A 43 -24.83 29.20 21.87
N PRO A 44 -25.43 29.61 20.73
CA PRO A 44 -26.33 28.73 20.00
C PRO A 44 -25.55 27.50 19.48
N CYS A 45 -26.23 26.37 19.37
CA CYS A 45 -25.66 25.19 18.71
C CYS A 45 -25.31 25.54 17.25
N PRO A 46 -24.14 25.11 16.71
CA PRO A 46 -23.74 25.47 15.36
C PRO A 46 -24.75 24.95 14.32
N ARG A 47 -25.03 25.75 13.30
CA ARG A 47 -26.05 25.42 12.28
C ARG A 47 -25.74 24.08 11.61
N GLY A 48 -26.76 23.23 11.45
CA GLY A 48 -26.62 21.90 10.84
C GLY A 48 -26.08 20.81 11.80
N SER A 49 -25.64 21.20 12.99
CA SER A 49 -25.18 20.28 14.03
C SER A 49 -26.35 19.69 14.80
N ARG A 50 -26.13 18.53 15.42
CA ARG A 50 -27.09 17.92 16.36
C ARG A 50 -26.40 17.59 17.68
N ILE A 51 -27.18 17.58 18.74
CA ILE A 51 -26.73 17.16 20.08
C ILE A 51 -27.33 15.79 20.36
N VAL A 52 -26.53 14.86 20.90
CA VAL A 52 -26.92 13.47 21.16
C VAL A 52 -26.39 12.99 22.51
N SER A 53 -27.01 11.94 23.06
CA SER A 53 -26.47 11.24 24.22
C SER A 53 -25.20 10.47 23.85
N GLU A 54 -24.35 10.21 24.85
CA GLU A 54 -23.15 9.39 24.71
C GLU A 54 -23.47 8.00 24.17
N GLN A 55 -24.51 7.34 24.70
CA GLN A 55 -24.94 6.02 24.25
C GLN A 55 -25.27 6.01 22.74
N LEU A 56 -26.11 6.95 22.29
CA LEU A 56 -26.52 7.00 20.88
C LEU A 56 -25.32 7.28 19.97
N ALA A 57 -24.41 8.16 20.40
CA ALA A 57 -23.19 8.46 19.65
C ALA A 57 -22.28 7.24 19.48
N MET A 58 -22.07 6.46 20.54
CA MET A 58 -21.23 5.26 20.47
C MET A 58 -21.87 4.17 19.59
N GLU A 59 -23.20 3.99 19.66
CA GLU A 59 -23.93 3.07 18.78
C GLU A 59 -23.79 3.46 17.30
N GLU A 60 -23.91 4.74 16.97
CA GLU A 60 -23.74 5.24 15.60
C GLU A 60 -22.28 5.15 15.13
N LEU A 61 -21.32 5.39 16.02
CA LEU A 61 -19.89 5.23 15.73
C LEU A 61 -19.54 3.78 15.40
N ALA A 62 -20.05 2.83 16.19
CA ALA A 62 -19.86 1.40 15.93
C ALA A 62 -20.49 0.95 14.59
N ARG A 63 -21.56 1.62 14.14
CA ARG A 63 -22.21 1.37 12.84
C ARG A 63 -21.55 2.11 11.67
N GLY A 64 -20.45 2.84 11.90
CA GLY A 64 -19.76 3.60 10.85
C GLY A 64 -20.49 4.86 10.40
N GLY A 65 -21.27 5.49 11.29
CA GLY A 65 -22.05 6.71 10.99
C GLY A 65 -21.24 8.00 10.88
N PHE A 66 -19.93 7.95 11.11
CA PHE A 66 -19.04 9.11 11.14
C PHE A 66 -17.79 8.91 10.30
N ASP A 67 -17.28 10.02 9.76
CA ASP A 67 -16.07 10.07 8.93
C ASP A 67 -14.83 10.50 9.73
N LEU A 68 -15.02 11.15 10.87
CA LEU A 68 -13.94 11.66 11.74
C LEU A 68 -14.44 11.79 13.18
N VAL A 69 -13.56 11.56 14.15
CA VAL A 69 -13.78 11.93 15.57
C VAL A 69 -12.88 13.11 15.95
N ILE A 70 -13.45 14.12 16.60
CA ILE A 70 -12.69 15.20 17.26
C ILE A 70 -12.92 15.09 18.77
N ALA A 71 -11.92 14.52 19.45
CA ALA A 71 -11.82 14.44 20.91
C ALA A 71 -11.26 15.75 21.48
N HIS A 72 -11.69 16.12 22.69
CA HIS A 72 -11.25 17.34 23.37
C HIS A 72 -10.49 17.09 24.66
N ASP A 73 -10.41 15.83 25.10
CA ASP A 73 -9.62 15.39 26.22
C ASP A 73 -9.25 13.89 26.08
N PRO A 74 -8.33 13.36 26.91
CA PRO A 74 -7.95 11.95 26.87
C PRO A 74 -9.09 10.96 27.21
N THR A 75 -10.12 11.37 27.94
CA THR A 75 -11.28 10.52 28.27
C THR A 75 -12.23 10.36 27.08
N ASP A 76 -12.37 11.38 26.23
CA ASP A 76 -13.03 11.29 24.93
C ASP A 76 -12.31 10.24 24.07
N LEU A 77 -10.98 10.32 23.99
CA LEU A 77 -10.17 9.39 23.22
C LEU A 77 -10.26 7.95 23.74
N LEU A 78 -10.30 7.76 25.06
CA LEU A 78 -10.48 6.45 25.69
C LEU A 78 -11.81 5.80 25.29
N LEU A 79 -12.88 6.60 25.16
CA LEU A 79 -14.20 6.12 24.76
C LEU A 79 -14.29 5.76 23.28
N THR A 80 -13.49 6.41 22.43
CA THR A 80 -13.48 6.18 20.98
C THR A 80 -12.30 5.36 20.50
N LYS A 81 -11.46 4.81 21.40
CA LYS A 81 -10.20 4.13 21.04
C LYS A 81 -10.37 2.94 20.10
N GLU A 82 -11.51 2.25 20.16
CA GLU A 82 -11.82 1.08 19.33
C GLU A 82 -12.40 1.46 17.95
N SER A 83 -12.61 2.76 17.71
CA SER A 83 -13.12 3.23 16.43
C SER A 83 -12.08 3.06 15.33
N SER A 84 -12.54 2.59 14.17
CA SER A 84 -11.74 2.52 12.93
C SER A 84 -11.69 3.85 12.17
N VAL A 85 -12.40 4.87 12.65
CA VAL A 85 -12.49 6.20 12.05
C VAL A 85 -11.28 7.04 12.50
N PRO A 86 -10.66 7.84 11.60
CA PRO A 86 -9.56 8.73 11.98
C PRO A 86 -9.96 9.67 13.13
N GLN A 87 -9.00 9.99 14.00
CA GLN A 87 -9.27 10.81 15.18
C GLN A 87 -8.33 12.01 15.27
N ILE A 88 -8.85 13.11 15.82
CA ILE A 88 -8.10 14.30 16.19
C ILE A 88 -8.32 14.56 17.67
N LEU A 89 -7.25 14.67 18.45
CA LEU A 89 -7.31 15.10 19.85
C LEU A 89 -6.92 16.57 19.96
N VAL A 90 -7.80 17.39 20.55
CA VAL A 90 -7.56 18.82 20.79
C VAL A 90 -7.12 19.06 22.23
N LEU A 91 -5.90 19.54 22.40
CA LEU A 91 -5.34 19.90 23.70
C LEU A 91 -5.76 21.33 24.07
N HIS A 92 -6.76 21.42 24.93
CA HIS A 92 -7.29 22.69 25.45
C HIS A 92 -6.53 23.24 26.64
N ASN A 93 -5.86 22.41 27.42
CA ASN A 93 -5.17 22.81 28.64
C ASN A 93 -3.68 22.43 28.58
N ARG A 94 -2.85 23.15 29.34
CA ARG A 94 -1.50 22.73 29.67
C ARG A 94 -1.54 21.51 30.59
N ILE A 95 -0.64 20.55 30.37
CA ILE A 95 -0.51 19.37 31.24
C ILE A 95 -0.06 19.80 32.64
N THR A 96 0.85 20.78 32.73
CA THR A 96 1.32 21.31 34.02
C THR A 96 0.19 21.91 34.86
N THR A 97 -0.66 22.73 34.23
CA THR A 97 -1.83 23.32 34.88
C THR A 97 -2.85 22.26 35.30
N MET A 98 -3.12 21.28 34.43
CA MET A 98 -4.05 20.19 34.72
C MET A 98 -3.60 19.36 35.94
N LEU A 99 -2.32 19.00 36.02
CA LEU A 99 -1.77 18.24 37.15
C LEU A 99 -1.80 19.05 38.45
N ALA A 100 -1.45 20.35 38.38
CA ALA A 100 -1.46 21.23 39.55
C ALA A 100 -2.88 21.42 40.12
N LEU A 101 -3.88 21.63 39.26
CA LEU A 101 -5.29 21.71 39.67
C LEU A 101 -5.82 20.37 40.23
N GLY A 102 -5.28 19.24 39.76
CA GLY A 102 -5.57 17.90 40.28
C GLY A 102 -4.87 17.59 41.62
N GLY A 103 -4.10 18.52 42.17
CA GLY A 103 -3.33 18.34 43.40
C GLY A 103 -2.06 17.52 43.23
N ASN A 104 -1.52 17.43 42.01
CA ASN A 104 -0.27 16.71 41.68
C ASN A 104 -0.26 15.25 42.17
N LYS A 105 -1.42 14.57 42.11
CA LYS A 105 -1.55 13.16 42.52
C LYS A 105 -0.77 12.18 41.64
N VAL A 106 -0.45 12.59 40.41
CA VAL A 106 0.30 11.83 39.41
C VAL A 106 1.41 12.75 38.92
N SER A 107 2.63 12.21 38.76
CA SER A 107 3.74 12.98 38.20
C SER A 107 3.51 13.25 36.70
N ARG A 108 4.24 14.23 36.16
CA ARG A 108 4.15 14.56 34.74
C ARG A 108 4.63 13.39 33.87
N GLU A 109 5.70 12.75 34.30
CA GLU A 109 6.34 11.63 33.60
C GLU A 109 5.38 10.44 33.54
N GLU A 110 4.79 10.04 34.68
CA GLU A 110 3.80 8.96 34.75
C GLU A 110 2.56 9.25 33.87
N TYR A 111 2.09 10.50 33.85
CA TYR A 111 0.95 10.87 33.02
C TYR A 111 1.28 10.79 31.52
N LEU A 112 2.47 11.26 31.12
CA LEU A 112 2.91 11.19 29.72
C LEU A 112 3.14 9.75 29.26
N GLU A 113 3.63 8.88 30.13
CA GLU A 113 3.77 7.45 29.84
C GLU A 113 2.40 6.81 29.59
N TRP A 114 1.43 7.03 30.50
CA TRP A 114 0.06 6.58 30.32
C TRP A 114 -0.57 7.14 29.04
N PHE A 115 -0.39 8.44 28.79
CA PHE A 115 -0.94 9.12 27.63
C PHE A 115 -0.33 8.59 26.31
N SER A 116 0.98 8.31 26.31
CA SER A 116 1.67 7.66 25.19
C SER A 116 1.06 6.30 24.90
N GLY A 117 0.81 5.48 25.93
CA GLY A 117 0.09 4.22 25.82
C GLY A 117 -1.29 4.39 25.17
N LEU A 118 -2.11 5.34 25.65
CA LEU A 118 -3.43 5.61 25.09
C LEU A 118 -3.37 6.08 23.63
N THR A 119 -2.50 7.03 23.30
CA THR A 119 -2.38 7.53 21.91
C THR A 119 -1.88 6.45 20.95
N GLY A 120 -1.05 5.51 21.43
CA GLY A 120 -0.67 4.33 20.66
C GLY A 120 -1.84 3.40 20.35
N MET A 121 -2.84 3.30 21.23
CA MET A 121 -4.02 2.46 21.01
C MET A 121 -4.96 2.98 19.93
N VAL A 122 -4.83 4.26 19.53
CA VAL A 122 -5.72 4.88 18.54
C VAL A 122 -5.06 4.92 17.17
N PRO A 123 -5.43 4.02 16.25
CA PRO A 123 -4.88 4.04 14.90
C PRO A 123 -5.30 5.34 14.19
N ASP A 124 -4.34 6.01 13.55
CA ASP A 124 -4.57 7.25 12.82
C ASP A 124 -5.06 8.42 13.70
N LEU A 125 -4.28 8.78 14.73
CA LEU A 125 -4.48 9.95 15.58
C LEU A 125 -3.67 11.17 15.09
N GLU A 126 -4.28 12.35 15.07
CA GLU A 126 -3.60 13.65 15.00
C GLU A 126 -3.78 14.39 16.32
N ILE A 127 -2.72 15.02 16.85
CA ILE A 127 -2.80 15.84 18.06
C ILE A 127 -2.69 17.32 17.68
N VAL A 128 -3.69 18.10 18.08
CA VAL A 128 -3.76 19.54 17.84
C VAL A 128 -3.72 20.29 19.17
N ALA A 129 -2.80 21.25 19.31
CA ALA A 129 -2.81 22.20 20.42
C ALA A 129 -3.33 23.56 19.96
N ILE A 130 -4.16 24.18 20.80
CA ILE A 130 -4.76 25.49 20.45
C ILE A 130 -3.82 26.69 20.67
N SER A 131 -2.58 26.44 21.09
CA SER A 131 -1.54 27.47 21.22
C SER A 131 -0.15 26.85 21.23
N LYS A 132 0.87 27.65 20.89
CA LYS A 132 2.26 27.20 20.93
C LYS A 132 2.72 26.84 22.34
N SER A 133 2.31 27.59 23.36
CA SER A 133 2.75 27.27 24.73
C SER A 133 2.14 25.97 25.24
N LYS A 134 0.92 25.59 24.80
CA LYS A 134 0.37 24.25 25.07
C LYS A 134 1.16 23.15 24.39
N ALA A 135 1.50 23.30 23.12
CA ALA A 135 2.30 22.31 22.41
C ALA A 135 3.67 22.10 23.11
N MET A 136 4.34 23.18 23.47
CA MET A 136 5.60 23.13 24.22
C MET A 136 5.42 22.53 25.62
N ASP A 137 4.34 22.89 26.31
CA ASP A 137 4.05 22.39 27.65
C ASP A 137 3.72 20.91 27.65
N TRP A 138 3.11 20.34 26.60
CA TRP A 138 2.94 18.90 26.47
C TRP A 138 4.23 18.19 26.07
N GLY A 139 5.06 18.84 25.23
CA GLY A 139 6.39 18.34 24.88
C GLY A 139 6.38 17.06 24.04
N LEU A 140 5.31 16.82 23.27
CA LEU A 140 5.19 15.68 22.37
C LEU A 140 5.58 16.07 20.95
N ASP A 141 6.19 15.13 20.24
CA ASP A 141 6.51 15.31 18.83
C ASP A 141 5.24 15.30 17.96
N GLY A 142 5.27 16.06 16.86
CA GLY A 142 4.20 16.05 15.86
C GLY A 142 2.91 16.81 16.27
N ILE A 143 2.87 17.51 17.40
CA ILE A 143 1.70 18.35 17.76
C ILE A 143 1.55 19.49 16.75
N ARG A 144 0.40 19.55 16.08
CA ARG A 144 0.05 20.67 15.20
C ARG A 144 -0.56 21.82 16.01
N VAL A 145 -0.14 23.05 15.74
CA VAL A 145 -0.67 24.24 16.42
C VAL A 145 -1.73 24.95 15.57
N ILE A 146 -2.98 24.94 16.05
CA ILE A 146 -4.10 25.68 15.46
C ILE A 146 -4.68 26.64 16.49
N GLU A 147 -4.21 27.88 16.43
CA GLU A 147 -4.71 28.98 17.26
C GLU A 147 -6.18 29.28 16.94
N PRO A 148 -6.99 29.73 17.93
CA PRO A 148 -8.38 30.10 17.69
C PRO A 148 -8.50 31.26 16.69
N GLY A 149 -9.67 31.41 16.09
CA GLY A 149 -10.05 32.59 15.30
C GLY A 149 -11.06 33.45 16.05
N VAL A 150 -11.21 34.71 15.62
CA VAL A 150 -12.27 35.59 16.13
C VAL A 150 -13.14 36.08 14.98
N ASP A 151 -14.45 36.00 15.18
CA ASP A 151 -15.44 36.46 14.20
C ASP A 151 -15.76 37.95 14.40
N PRO A 152 -15.34 38.84 13.47
CA PRO A 152 -15.61 40.28 13.59
C PRO A 152 -17.11 40.64 13.53
N ASP A 153 -17.93 39.79 12.90
CA ASP A 153 -19.35 40.07 12.62
C ASP A 153 -20.22 39.77 13.85
N VAL A 154 -19.78 38.85 14.72
CA VAL A 154 -20.50 38.50 15.95
C VAL A 154 -20.35 39.59 17.01
N TRP A 155 -19.13 40.09 17.20
CA TRP A 155 -18.81 40.86 18.40
C TRP A 155 -19.08 42.37 18.29
N GLY A 156 -19.14 42.91 17.06
CA GLY A 156 -19.70 44.24 16.73
C GLY A 156 -19.06 45.44 17.45
N PRO A 157 -19.41 46.70 17.10
CA PRO A 157 -18.65 47.85 17.60
C PRO A 157 -18.92 48.16 19.08
N TYR A 158 -17.85 48.42 19.80
CA TYR A 158 -17.83 48.90 21.17
C TYR A 158 -18.55 50.25 21.34
N GLU A 159 -19.30 50.38 22.42
CA GLU A 159 -20.05 51.59 22.77
C GLU A 159 -19.48 52.24 24.04
N GLY A 160 -19.19 51.44 25.08
CA GLY A 160 -18.56 51.87 26.32
C GLY A 160 -19.45 52.72 27.25
N ASN A 161 -20.76 52.64 27.06
CA ASN A 161 -21.77 53.49 27.72
C ASN A 161 -21.89 53.22 29.23
N ASN A 162 -21.60 52.00 29.67
CA ASN A 162 -21.70 51.59 31.07
C ASN A 162 -20.35 51.73 31.77
N ARG A 163 -20.30 52.53 32.84
CA ARG A 163 -19.12 52.67 33.71
C ARG A 163 -18.95 51.43 34.61
N VAL A 164 -18.65 50.30 33.99
CA VAL A 164 -18.56 48.97 34.62
C VAL A 164 -17.32 48.22 34.12
N ILE A 165 -16.66 47.50 35.02
CA ILE A 165 -15.58 46.55 34.72
C ILE A 165 -16.19 45.19 34.40
N LEU A 166 -15.91 44.65 33.22
CA LEU A 166 -16.40 43.35 32.80
C LEU A 166 -15.38 42.24 33.08
N ARG A 167 -15.87 41.11 33.61
CA ARG A 167 -15.18 39.81 33.57
C ARG A 167 -16.10 38.79 32.92
N VAL A 168 -15.57 37.93 32.05
CA VAL A 168 -16.31 36.83 31.44
C VAL A 168 -15.55 35.52 31.61
N GLY A 169 -16.18 34.55 32.24
CA GLY A 169 -15.62 33.22 32.44
C GLY A 169 -16.36 32.43 33.52
N ASN A 170 -16.08 31.13 33.56
CA ASN A 170 -16.66 30.20 34.54
C ASN A 170 -15.58 29.78 35.54
N PHE A 171 -15.99 29.47 36.76
CA PHE A 171 -15.13 28.92 37.80
C PHE A 171 -13.85 29.73 38.04
N LEU A 172 -13.96 31.07 38.06
CA LEU A 172 -12.82 31.98 38.12
C LEU A 172 -12.04 31.88 39.44
N LYS A 173 -12.73 31.72 40.58
CA LYS A 173 -12.09 31.51 41.90
C LYS A 173 -11.87 30.03 42.20
N GLU A 174 -12.68 29.15 41.63
CA GLU A 174 -12.52 27.70 41.79
C GLU A 174 -11.29 27.18 41.03
N ARG A 175 -10.84 27.89 39.98
CA ARG A 175 -9.59 27.65 39.25
C ARG A 175 -8.59 28.79 39.44
N ASP A 176 -8.51 29.31 40.67
CA ASP A 176 -7.78 30.55 40.98
C ASP A 176 -6.32 30.51 40.53
N LEU A 177 -5.66 29.35 40.67
CA LEU A 177 -4.27 29.13 40.26
C LEU A 177 -3.99 29.61 38.82
N MET A 178 -4.96 29.39 37.92
CA MET A 178 -4.88 29.73 36.51
C MET A 178 -5.62 31.03 36.18
N MET A 179 -6.82 31.22 36.73
CA MET A 179 -7.75 32.28 36.33
C MET A 179 -7.59 33.58 37.13
N GLY A 180 -6.89 33.52 38.26
CA GLY A 180 -6.64 34.64 39.17
C GLY A 180 -7.91 35.38 39.58
N GLY A 181 -9.00 34.64 39.85
CA GLY A 181 -10.27 35.19 40.29
C GLY A 181 -10.15 36.03 41.57
N SER A 182 -9.32 35.62 42.52
CA SER A 182 -9.05 36.36 43.76
C SER A 182 -8.28 37.65 43.50
N VAL A 183 -7.27 37.61 42.62
CA VAL A 183 -6.53 38.82 42.20
C VAL A 183 -7.47 39.78 41.48
N GLY A 184 -8.34 39.27 40.61
CA GLY A 184 -9.33 40.09 39.91
C GLY A 184 -10.35 40.74 40.84
N GLU A 185 -10.83 40.02 41.86
CA GLU A 185 -11.74 40.57 42.87
C GLU A 185 -11.07 41.68 43.70
N GLN A 186 -9.82 41.48 44.11
CA GLN A 186 -9.04 42.50 44.80
C GLN A 186 -8.75 43.72 43.91
N ALA A 187 -8.48 43.51 42.62
CA ALA A 187 -8.18 44.59 41.67
C ALA A 187 -9.42 45.46 41.40
N ILE A 188 -10.60 44.84 41.32
CA ILE A 188 -11.88 45.55 41.19
C ILE A 188 -12.18 46.36 42.46
N GLY A 189 -11.97 45.78 43.64
CA GLY A 189 -12.26 46.43 44.91
C GLY A 189 -13.72 46.89 44.98
N SER A 190 -13.94 48.20 45.13
CA SER A 190 -15.28 48.81 45.20
C SER A 190 -15.81 49.35 43.87
N PHE A 191 -15.11 49.13 42.75
CA PHE A 191 -15.55 49.61 41.46
C PHE A 191 -16.81 48.88 40.97
N PRO A 192 -17.70 49.56 40.22
CA PRO A 192 -18.83 48.89 39.57
C PRO A 192 -18.32 47.80 38.63
N SER A 193 -18.79 46.56 38.81
CA SER A 193 -18.36 45.42 38.01
C SER A 193 -19.52 44.51 37.61
N LEU A 194 -19.33 43.81 36.50
CA LEU A 194 -20.22 42.77 35.98
C LEU A 194 -19.37 41.53 35.73
N THR A 195 -19.77 40.40 36.31
CA THR A 195 -19.14 39.11 36.06
C THR A 195 -20.15 38.21 35.37
N VAL A 196 -19.88 37.84 34.12
CA VAL A 196 -20.75 36.97 33.32
C VAL A 196 -20.16 35.57 33.29
N GLY A 197 -20.96 34.59 33.72
CA GLY A 197 -20.60 33.18 33.76
C GLY A 197 -20.99 32.50 35.08
N LEU A 198 -20.73 31.19 35.13
CA LEU A 198 -21.01 30.34 36.27
C LEU A 198 -19.86 30.42 37.29
N ASN A 199 -20.04 31.22 38.34
CA ASN A 199 -19.04 31.42 39.40
C ASN A 199 -19.69 31.39 40.79
N PRO A 200 -19.85 30.20 41.40
CA PRO A 200 -20.50 30.07 42.71
C PRO A 200 -19.87 30.93 43.81
N SER A 201 -18.55 31.12 43.77
CA SER A 201 -17.80 31.89 44.77
C SER A 201 -17.69 33.39 44.49
N ILE A 202 -18.35 33.91 43.45
CA ILE A 202 -18.36 35.34 43.10
C ILE A 202 -19.80 35.88 43.21
N THR A 203 -20.03 36.74 44.20
CA THR A 203 -21.35 37.33 44.43
C THR A 203 -21.80 38.16 43.23
N GLY A 204 -23.05 37.96 42.80
CA GLY A 204 -23.63 38.69 41.66
C GLY A 204 -23.19 38.18 40.28
N SER A 205 -22.35 37.14 40.20
CA SER A 205 -22.06 36.48 38.92
C SER A 205 -23.26 35.69 38.44
N MET A 206 -23.64 35.87 37.17
CA MET A 206 -24.67 35.05 36.53
C MET A 206 -24.29 34.73 35.08
N PRO A 207 -24.68 33.56 34.54
CA PRO A 207 -24.64 33.32 33.11
C PRO A 207 -25.46 34.36 32.34
N SER A 208 -25.05 34.65 31.10
CA SER A 208 -25.85 35.49 30.19
C SER A 208 -27.18 34.83 29.85
N ALA A 209 -28.21 35.63 29.51
CA ALA A 209 -29.49 35.10 29.05
C ALA A 209 -29.42 34.46 27.64
N GLY A 210 -28.34 34.75 26.91
CA GLY A 210 -28.07 34.24 25.57
C GLY A 210 -26.94 35.02 24.89
N LEU A 211 -26.64 34.68 23.64
CA LEU A 211 -25.55 35.31 22.88
C LEU A 211 -25.72 36.84 22.76
N SER A 212 -26.92 37.34 22.53
CA SER A 212 -27.18 38.78 22.40
C SER A 212 -26.87 39.55 23.70
N ASP A 213 -27.18 38.95 24.85
CA ASP A 213 -26.91 39.55 26.17
C ASP A 213 -25.40 39.57 26.47
N LEU A 214 -24.69 38.49 26.11
CA LEU A 214 -23.23 38.47 26.22
C LEU A 214 -22.56 39.50 25.29
N ILE A 215 -23.01 39.63 24.05
CA ILE A 215 -22.54 40.65 23.11
C ILE A 215 -22.79 42.06 23.70
N ALA A 216 -23.97 42.29 24.28
CA ALA A 216 -24.29 43.55 24.93
C ALA A 216 -23.36 43.85 26.13
N ALA A 217 -23.02 42.84 26.93
CA ALA A 217 -22.09 43.00 28.04
C ALA A 217 -20.70 43.47 27.56
N TYR A 218 -20.15 42.83 26.51
CA TYR A 218 -18.86 43.24 25.93
C TYR A 218 -18.90 44.65 25.32
N ARG A 219 -19.95 44.98 24.55
CA ARG A 219 -20.04 46.26 23.84
C ARG A 219 -20.30 47.45 24.76
N SER A 220 -21.10 47.25 25.80
CA SER A 220 -21.57 48.34 26.66
C SER A 220 -20.63 48.64 27.83
N SER A 221 -19.89 47.65 28.33
CA SER A 221 -19.00 47.81 29.48
C SER A 221 -17.82 48.74 29.17
N ARG A 222 -17.19 49.35 30.17
CA ARG A 222 -16.12 50.33 29.92
C ARG A 222 -14.78 49.67 29.66
N VAL A 223 -14.44 48.64 30.42
CA VAL A 223 -13.14 47.97 30.38
C VAL A 223 -13.28 46.49 30.72
N TYR A 224 -12.48 45.65 30.07
CA TYR A 224 -12.36 44.23 30.38
C TYR A 224 -11.19 43.98 31.34
N LEU A 225 -11.41 43.15 32.37
CA LEU A 225 -10.36 42.70 33.27
C LEU A 225 -10.00 41.24 33.00
N HIS A 226 -8.72 40.99 32.71
CA HIS A 226 -8.20 39.64 32.46
C HIS A 226 -7.04 39.27 33.40
N THR A 227 -7.28 38.37 34.34
CA THR A 227 -6.34 38.07 35.44
C THR A 227 -5.78 36.65 35.41
N THR A 228 -5.59 36.07 34.22
CA THR A 228 -4.91 34.77 34.15
C THR A 228 -3.47 34.87 34.64
N ILE A 229 -2.99 33.83 35.31
CA ILE A 229 -1.73 33.86 36.07
C ILE A 229 -0.64 33.05 35.36
N HIS A 230 0.52 33.67 35.14
CA HIS A 230 1.71 32.99 34.65
C HIS A 230 2.43 32.18 35.75
N PRO A 231 2.94 30.96 35.48
CA PRO A 231 2.99 30.25 34.19
C PRO A 231 1.80 29.30 33.92
N TRP A 232 0.73 29.40 34.71
CA TRP A 232 -0.39 28.45 34.73
C TRP A 232 -1.45 28.73 33.65
N GLU A 233 -1.32 29.82 32.91
CA GLU A 233 -2.32 30.25 31.96
C GLU A 233 -2.34 29.38 30.71
N ASP A 234 -3.55 28.99 30.31
CA ASP A 234 -3.83 28.17 29.13
C ASP A 234 -3.74 28.98 27.82
N GLY A 235 -2.75 29.85 27.66
CA GLY A 235 -2.51 30.60 26.43
C GLY A 235 -3.66 31.56 26.08
N TYR A 236 -4.33 31.35 24.94
CA TYR A 236 -5.34 32.28 24.41
C TYR A 236 -6.75 31.98 24.95
N ASN A 237 -7.19 32.78 25.92
CA ASN A 237 -8.56 32.70 26.44
C ASN A 237 -9.55 33.35 25.46
N LEU A 238 -10.55 32.58 25.00
CA LEU A 238 -11.56 33.07 24.05
C LEU A 238 -12.27 34.34 24.55
N SER A 239 -12.60 34.46 25.84
CA SER A 239 -13.31 35.65 26.33
C SER A 239 -12.48 36.93 26.25
N LEU A 240 -11.15 36.82 26.36
CA LEU A 240 -10.24 37.93 26.11
C LEU A 240 -10.24 38.33 24.63
N LEU A 241 -10.15 37.35 23.72
CA LEU A 241 -10.13 37.64 22.27
C LEU A 241 -11.46 38.26 21.83
N GLU A 242 -12.58 37.79 22.39
CA GLU A 242 -13.93 38.31 22.15
C GLU A 242 -14.08 39.75 22.64
N ALA A 243 -13.61 40.06 23.86
CA ALA A 243 -13.59 41.42 24.38
C ALA A 243 -12.82 42.37 23.45
N MET A 244 -11.59 41.99 23.08
CA MET A 244 -10.78 42.79 22.16
C MET A 244 -11.47 42.95 20.80
N ALA A 245 -12.14 41.92 20.30
CA ALA A 245 -12.81 41.97 19.00
C ALA A 245 -14.08 42.82 19.01
N SER A 246 -14.81 42.90 20.13
CA SER A 246 -15.83 43.92 20.32
C SER A 246 -15.24 45.33 20.30
N GLY A 247 -13.94 45.50 20.55
CA GLY A 247 -13.28 46.78 20.73
C GLY A 247 -13.34 47.27 22.19
N LEU A 248 -13.53 46.37 23.15
CA LEU A 248 -13.47 46.67 24.57
C LEU A 248 -11.99 46.73 25.00
N PRO A 249 -11.50 47.87 25.54
CA PRO A 249 -10.13 47.95 26.03
C PRO A 249 -9.91 46.99 27.20
N VAL A 250 -8.68 46.48 27.30
CA VAL A 250 -8.32 45.43 28.27
C VAL A 250 -7.32 45.95 29.29
N VAL A 251 -7.53 45.59 30.56
CA VAL A 251 -6.49 45.60 31.60
C VAL A 251 -6.23 44.14 31.98
N ALA A 252 -4.99 43.69 31.87
CA ALA A 252 -4.62 42.31 32.11
C ALA A 252 -3.35 42.18 32.96
N LEU A 253 -3.21 41.03 33.62
CA LEU A 253 -1.92 40.64 34.19
C LEU A 253 -0.89 40.41 33.09
N ASP A 254 0.34 40.85 33.32
CA ASP A 254 1.45 40.68 32.39
C ASP A 254 1.88 39.21 32.29
N HIS A 255 1.87 38.65 31.07
CA HIS A 255 2.44 37.34 30.78
C HIS A 255 2.90 37.22 29.31
N PRO A 256 3.91 36.38 29.02
CA PRO A 256 4.54 36.32 27.69
C PRO A 256 3.61 35.91 26.54
N GLY A 257 2.52 35.21 26.85
CA GLY A 257 1.54 34.73 25.87
C GLY A 257 0.38 35.68 25.60
N SER A 258 0.35 36.87 26.21
CA SER A 258 -0.80 37.77 26.11
C SER A 258 -0.95 38.34 24.70
N PRO A 259 -2.18 38.33 24.12
CA PRO A 259 -2.45 38.99 22.84
C PRO A 259 -2.54 40.53 22.96
N VAL A 260 -2.56 41.07 24.19
CA VAL A 260 -2.67 42.51 24.46
C VAL A 260 -1.31 43.19 24.29
N ILE A 261 -1.26 44.25 23.49
CA ILE A 261 -0.05 45.08 23.35
C ILE A 261 -0.13 46.23 24.37
N HIS A 262 0.73 46.19 25.40
CA HIS A 262 0.76 47.20 26.47
C HIS A 262 0.86 48.63 25.90
N GLY A 263 -0.03 49.52 26.36
CA GLY A 263 -0.08 50.93 25.97
C GLY A 263 -0.72 51.19 24.59
N ARG A 264 -1.07 50.14 23.83
CA ARG A 264 -1.70 50.26 22.51
C ARG A 264 -3.08 49.63 22.47
N SER A 265 -3.20 48.35 22.85
CA SER A 265 -4.43 47.56 22.78
C SER A 265 -5.07 47.37 24.16
N GLY A 266 -4.38 47.83 25.21
CA GLY A 266 -4.73 47.62 26.60
C GLY A 266 -3.51 47.87 27.50
N PHE A 267 -3.64 47.59 28.79
CA PHE A 267 -2.53 47.62 29.74
C PHE A 267 -2.23 46.24 30.29
N LEU A 268 -0.95 45.86 30.21
CA LEU A 268 -0.38 44.72 30.95
C LEU A 268 0.25 45.23 32.23
N GLU A 269 -0.18 44.72 33.38
CA GLU A 269 0.28 45.15 34.70
C GLU A 269 0.81 43.96 35.50
N LYS A 270 1.87 44.19 36.28
CA LYS A 270 2.53 43.14 37.09
C LYS A 270 2.04 43.08 38.54
N THR A 271 1.32 44.12 38.98
CA THR A 271 0.95 44.32 40.37
C THR A 271 -0.54 44.59 40.50
N LEU A 272 -1.09 44.25 41.66
CA LEU A 272 -2.48 44.55 42.01
C LEU A 272 -2.78 46.05 41.92
N ASP A 273 -1.88 46.88 42.44
CA ASP A 273 -2.02 48.34 42.39
C ASP A 273 -2.02 48.87 40.96
N GLY A 274 -1.16 48.32 40.09
CA GLY A 274 -1.14 48.64 38.67
C GLY A 274 -2.47 48.33 37.99
N LEU A 275 -3.02 47.12 38.22
CA LEU A 275 -4.34 46.74 37.71
C LEU A 275 -5.42 47.73 38.18
N HIS A 276 -5.47 48.01 39.48
CA HIS A 276 -6.47 48.89 40.09
C HIS A 276 -6.40 50.32 39.51
N GLN A 277 -5.19 50.87 39.37
CA GLN A 277 -4.97 52.20 38.80
C GLN A 277 -5.44 52.29 37.34
N ARG A 278 -5.13 51.28 36.51
CA ARG A 278 -5.55 51.26 35.10
C ARG A 278 -7.06 51.07 34.94
N LEU A 279 -7.67 50.25 35.79
CA LEU A 279 -9.13 50.09 35.83
C LEU A 279 -9.81 51.41 36.18
N SER A 280 -9.35 52.09 37.24
CA SER A 280 -9.84 53.41 37.63
C SER A 280 -9.73 54.42 36.48
N TRP A 281 -8.56 54.45 35.82
CA TRP A 281 -8.30 55.36 34.71
C TRP A 281 -9.30 55.17 33.56
N PHE A 282 -9.53 53.94 33.09
CA PHE A 282 -10.51 53.71 32.02
C PHE A 282 -11.96 54.04 32.41
N LEU A 283 -12.33 53.82 33.68
CA LEU A 283 -13.65 54.21 34.18
C LEU A 283 -13.89 55.72 34.08
N ASP A 284 -12.84 56.52 34.24
CA ASP A 284 -12.92 57.99 34.22
C ASP A 284 -12.61 58.60 32.85
N HIS A 285 -12.01 57.85 31.92
CA HIS A 285 -11.55 58.34 30.61
C HIS A 285 -12.21 57.58 29.44
N PRO A 286 -13.50 57.85 29.13
CA PRO A 286 -14.27 57.15 28.08
C PRO A 286 -13.71 57.29 26.66
N SER A 287 -13.19 58.47 26.32
CA SER A 287 -12.61 58.75 25.00
C SER A 287 -11.38 57.90 24.74
N GLU A 288 -10.52 57.78 25.75
CA GLU A 288 -9.29 57.02 25.73
C GLU A 288 -9.56 55.53 25.77
N ALA A 289 -10.57 55.09 26.53
CA ALA A 289 -11.09 53.73 26.49
C ALA A 289 -11.53 53.34 25.07
N ARG A 290 -12.30 54.20 24.40
CA ARG A 290 -12.72 53.97 23.01
C ARG A 290 -11.54 53.92 22.04
N ALA A 291 -10.63 54.89 22.10
CA ALA A 291 -9.46 54.94 21.22
C ALA A 291 -8.56 53.70 21.39
N MET A 292 -8.32 53.26 22.63
CA MET A 292 -7.53 52.05 22.90
C MET A 292 -8.27 50.77 22.51
N GLY A 293 -9.59 50.74 22.71
CA GLY A 293 -10.47 49.65 22.29
C GLY A 293 -10.49 49.43 20.78
N GLU A 294 -10.51 50.50 19.98
CA GLU A 294 -10.36 50.42 18.52
C GLU A 294 -9.04 49.75 18.12
N LYS A 295 -7.94 50.08 18.80
CA LYS A 295 -6.64 49.42 18.60
C LYS A 295 -6.64 47.96 19.07
N ALA A 296 -7.35 47.64 20.14
CA ALA A 296 -7.56 46.26 20.56
C ALA A 296 -8.25 45.42 19.48
N ARG A 297 -9.28 45.97 18.84
CA ARG A 297 -9.99 45.33 17.73
C ARG A 297 -9.10 45.16 16.49
N GLU A 298 -8.36 46.21 16.10
CA GLU A 298 -7.39 46.12 14.99
C GLU A 298 -6.36 45.01 15.23
N ASP A 299 -5.78 44.96 16.43
CA ASP A 299 -4.71 44.01 16.75
C ASP A 299 -5.21 42.57 16.86
N ILE A 300 -6.39 42.34 17.43
CA ILE A 300 -6.90 40.96 17.57
C ILE A 300 -7.34 40.37 16.22
N LEU A 301 -7.98 41.15 15.36
CA LEU A 301 -8.41 40.68 14.03
C LEU A 301 -7.20 40.36 13.13
N ARG A 302 -6.09 41.09 13.31
CA ARG A 302 -4.81 40.79 12.64
C ARG A 302 -4.13 39.56 13.23
N GLN A 303 -4.13 39.41 14.55
CA GLN A 303 -3.44 38.32 15.23
C GLN A 303 -4.18 36.98 15.09
N PHE A 304 -5.52 36.97 15.12
CA PHE A 304 -6.38 35.78 15.13
C PHE A 304 -7.49 35.83 14.06
N PRO A 305 -7.13 35.97 12.77
CA PRO A 305 -8.11 36.02 11.69
C PRO A 305 -8.88 34.70 11.59
N LEU A 306 -10.21 34.80 11.51
CA LEU A 306 -11.10 33.64 11.41
C LEU A 306 -10.76 32.75 10.20
N ASP A 307 -10.43 33.33 9.06
CA ASP A 307 -10.08 32.57 7.84
C ASP A 307 -8.84 31.68 8.04
N ARG A 308 -7.88 32.10 8.88
CA ARG A 308 -6.71 31.27 9.21
C ARG A 308 -7.11 30.07 10.06
N PHE A 309 -8.01 30.26 11.02
CA PHE A 309 -8.57 29.17 11.82
C PHE A 309 -9.32 28.17 10.93
N ILE A 310 -10.23 28.67 10.08
CA ILE A 310 -11.00 27.84 9.14
C ILE A 310 -10.07 27.10 8.18
N GLY A 311 -9.12 27.79 7.56
CA GLY A 311 -8.18 27.20 6.61
C GLY A 311 -7.31 26.10 7.24
N LYS A 312 -6.76 26.33 8.43
CA LYS A 312 -5.95 25.33 9.14
C LYS A 312 -6.78 24.10 9.53
N TRP A 313 -7.98 24.29 10.07
CA TRP A 313 -8.84 23.16 10.43
C TRP A 313 -9.35 22.39 9.20
N SER A 314 -9.74 23.10 8.13
CA SER A 314 -10.15 22.49 6.87
C SER A 314 -9.04 21.61 6.28
N SER A 315 -7.78 22.07 6.36
CA SER A 315 -6.61 21.28 5.93
C SER A 315 -6.49 19.98 6.72
N VAL A 316 -6.50 20.04 8.07
CA VAL A 316 -6.34 18.83 8.89
C VAL A 316 -7.48 17.86 8.70
N ILE A 317 -8.73 18.34 8.71
CA ILE A 317 -9.90 17.50 8.49
C ILE A 317 -9.84 16.85 7.11
N GLY A 318 -9.49 17.63 6.07
CA GLY A 318 -9.36 17.15 4.70
C GLY A 318 -8.25 16.12 4.53
N GLU A 319 -7.06 16.35 5.11
CA GLU A 319 -5.93 15.41 5.11
C GLU A 319 -6.33 14.06 5.74
N LYS A 320 -6.98 14.09 6.91
CA LYS A 320 -7.40 12.88 7.64
C LYS A 320 -8.52 12.14 6.92
N PHE A 321 -9.51 12.87 6.42
CA PHE A 321 -10.61 12.29 5.67
C PHE A 321 -10.12 11.61 4.38
N SER A 322 -9.28 12.30 3.59
CA SER A 322 -8.78 11.77 2.32
C SER A 322 -7.94 10.50 2.52
N ARG A 323 -7.01 10.50 3.49
CA ARG A 323 -6.22 9.31 3.84
C ARG A 323 -7.08 8.14 4.29
N SER A 324 -8.16 8.41 5.02
CA SER A 324 -9.10 7.36 5.43
C SER A 324 -9.85 6.76 4.23
N GLN A 325 -10.29 7.60 3.28
CA GLN A 325 -10.92 7.12 2.04
C GLN A 325 -9.94 6.31 1.17
N GLU A 326 -8.69 6.76 1.04
CA GLU A 326 -7.63 6.01 0.35
C GLU A 326 -7.41 4.64 0.99
N ARG A 327 -7.23 4.57 2.32
CA ARG A 327 -7.08 3.30 3.04
C ARG A 327 -8.29 2.38 2.89
N LYS A 328 -9.50 2.95 2.90
CA LYS A 328 -10.74 2.19 2.67
C LYS A 328 -10.77 1.61 1.26
N LYS A 329 -10.43 2.43 0.25
CA LYS A 329 -10.30 1.99 -1.14
C LYS A 329 -9.25 0.88 -1.26
N ASP A 330 -8.06 1.08 -0.70
CA ASP A 330 -6.97 0.12 -0.77
C ASP A 330 -7.35 -1.24 -0.17
N ARG A 331 -8.11 -1.22 0.93
CA ARG A 331 -8.64 -2.42 1.60
C ARG A 331 -9.74 -3.10 0.77
N GLU A 332 -10.66 -2.34 0.17
CA GLU A 332 -11.71 -2.88 -0.68
C GLU A 332 -11.15 -3.52 -1.95
N GLU A 333 -10.11 -2.93 -2.55
CA GLU A 333 -9.45 -3.42 -3.76
C GLU A 333 -8.39 -4.50 -3.50
N ARG A 334 -8.14 -4.84 -2.23
CA ARG A 334 -7.07 -5.77 -1.81
C ARG A 334 -5.73 -5.42 -2.44
N SER A 335 -5.32 -4.17 -2.23
CA SER A 335 -4.06 -3.62 -2.73
C SER A 335 -2.83 -4.43 -2.34
N ASP A 336 -2.91 -5.10 -1.20
CA ASP A 336 -1.95 -6.06 -0.67
C ASP A 336 -1.78 -7.29 -1.58
N LEU A 337 -2.86 -7.82 -2.14
CA LEU A 337 -2.83 -8.90 -3.13
C LEU A 337 -2.37 -8.41 -4.50
N LEU A 338 -2.82 -7.23 -4.93
CA LEU A 338 -2.43 -6.64 -6.20
C LEU A 338 -0.92 -6.41 -6.30
N ALA A 339 -0.26 -6.09 -5.18
CA ALA A 339 1.18 -5.91 -5.11
C ALA A 339 1.98 -7.21 -5.33
N LEU A 340 1.34 -8.37 -5.25
CA LEU A 340 1.96 -9.69 -5.45
C LEU A 340 1.83 -10.20 -6.89
N ILE A 341 1.09 -9.51 -7.75
CA ILE A 341 0.93 -9.90 -9.16
C ILE A 341 2.29 -9.77 -9.88
N PRO A 342 2.80 -10.84 -10.51
CA PRO A 342 4.09 -10.82 -11.17
C PRO A 342 4.10 -9.88 -12.39
N GLY A 343 5.22 -9.21 -12.59
CA GLY A 343 5.43 -8.37 -13.77
C GLY A 343 5.38 -9.19 -15.06
N GLY A 344 4.56 -8.76 -16.01
CA GLY A 344 4.38 -9.44 -17.29
C GLY A 344 3.20 -10.42 -17.36
N ALA A 345 2.43 -10.59 -16.27
CA ALA A 345 1.17 -11.33 -16.30
C ALA A 345 0.21 -10.76 -17.37
N ARG A 346 -0.41 -11.64 -18.16
CA ARG A 346 -1.34 -11.26 -19.24
C ARG A 346 -2.77 -11.67 -18.93
N THR A 347 -2.96 -12.77 -18.20
CA THR A 347 -4.29 -13.27 -17.86
C THR A 347 -4.41 -13.56 -16.36
N ILE A 348 -5.43 -12.98 -15.72
CA ILE A 348 -5.76 -13.20 -14.31
C ILE A 348 -7.15 -13.82 -14.21
N LEU A 349 -7.28 -14.87 -13.41
CA LEU A 349 -8.56 -15.44 -13.00
C LEU A 349 -8.78 -15.20 -11.51
N GLU A 350 -9.80 -14.42 -11.16
CA GLU A 350 -10.22 -14.20 -9.78
C GLU A 350 -11.41 -15.10 -9.41
N ILE A 351 -11.29 -15.84 -8.31
CA ILE A 351 -12.38 -16.69 -7.79
C ILE A 351 -13.03 -16.04 -6.57
N GLY A 352 -14.35 -15.86 -6.63
CA GLY A 352 -15.15 -15.19 -5.61
C GLY A 352 -15.08 -13.67 -5.75
N CYS A 353 -15.30 -13.16 -6.97
CA CYS A 353 -15.04 -11.76 -7.30
C CYS A 353 -16.05 -10.74 -6.76
N ARG A 354 -17.18 -11.21 -6.20
CA ARG A 354 -18.24 -10.38 -5.57
C ARG A 354 -18.64 -9.21 -6.50
N LYS A 355 -18.68 -7.98 -5.97
CA LYS A 355 -18.99 -6.75 -6.72
C LYS A 355 -17.86 -6.27 -7.64
N GLY A 356 -16.75 -6.99 -7.74
CA GLY A 356 -15.63 -6.68 -8.62
C GLY A 356 -14.66 -5.59 -8.13
N SER A 357 -14.51 -5.41 -6.82
CA SER A 357 -13.56 -4.40 -6.29
C SER A 357 -12.12 -4.68 -6.68
N ILE A 358 -11.66 -5.93 -6.60
CA ILE A 358 -10.29 -6.31 -6.96
C ILE A 358 -10.08 -6.15 -8.47
N GLY A 359 -10.98 -6.68 -9.30
CA GLY A 359 -10.98 -6.45 -10.75
C GLY A 359 -10.86 -4.96 -11.13
N ARG A 360 -11.59 -4.06 -10.43
CA ARG A 360 -11.43 -2.61 -10.60
C ARG A 360 -10.01 -2.14 -10.27
N GLY A 361 -9.48 -2.53 -9.12
CA GLY A 361 -8.11 -2.20 -8.71
C GLY A 361 -7.05 -2.71 -9.70
N ILE A 362 -7.25 -3.89 -10.30
CA ILE A 362 -6.37 -4.41 -11.37
C ILE A 362 -6.42 -3.47 -12.59
N ARG A 363 -7.61 -3.09 -13.07
CA ARG A 363 -7.76 -2.19 -14.23
C ARG A 363 -7.13 -0.83 -14.04
N GLU A 364 -7.14 -0.30 -12.81
CA GLU A 364 -6.53 0.99 -12.50
C GLU A 364 -5.00 0.94 -12.45
N ARG A 365 -4.41 -0.21 -12.10
CA ARG A 365 -2.95 -0.37 -11.90
C ARG A 365 -2.21 -1.00 -13.06
N PHE A 366 -2.87 -1.86 -13.82
CA PHE A 366 -2.25 -2.67 -14.87
C PHE A 366 -2.95 -2.44 -16.22
N SER A 367 -2.15 -2.18 -17.25
CA SER A 367 -2.63 -2.04 -18.63
C SER A 367 -2.42 -3.32 -19.42
N GLY A 368 -3.41 -3.72 -20.23
CA GLY A 368 -3.27 -4.85 -21.16
C GLY A 368 -3.43 -6.24 -20.54
N ILE A 369 -3.91 -6.33 -19.29
CA ILE A 369 -4.26 -7.59 -18.64
C ILE A 369 -5.70 -7.98 -18.97
N THR A 370 -5.89 -9.24 -19.35
CA THR A 370 -7.19 -9.89 -19.46
C THR A 370 -7.61 -10.41 -18.09
N ILE A 371 -8.81 -10.04 -17.62
CA ILE A 371 -9.31 -10.40 -16.28
C ILE A 371 -10.58 -11.23 -16.41
N TRP A 372 -10.54 -12.45 -15.88
CA TRP A 372 -11.68 -13.35 -15.77
C TRP A 372 -12.11 -13.46 -14.31
N GLY A 373 -13.41 -13.60 -14.06
CA GLY A 373 -13.98 -13.70 -12.72
C GLY A 373 -14.95 -14.87 -12.58
N ILE A 374 -14.97 -15.50 -11.41
CA ILE A 374 -15.98 -16.50 -11.03
C ILE A 374 -16.72 -16.00 -9.80
N GLU A 375 -18.05 -15.99 -9.85
CA GLU A 375 -18.91 -15.61 -8.73
C GLU A 375 -20.25 -16.35 -8.82
N SER A 376 -20.61 -17.09 -7.78
CA SER A 376 -21.83 -17.89 -7.76
C SER A 376 -23.10 -17.06 -7.57
N ASN A 377 -23.03 -15.88 -6.94
CA ASN A 377 -24.17 -15.00 -6.76
C ASN A 377 -24.46 -14.14 -8.01
N SER A 378 -25.64 -14.29 -8.59
CA SER A 378 -26.04 -13.61 -9.83
C SER A 378 -26.05 -12.07 -9.72
N GLU A 379 -26.47 -11.51 -8.59
CA GLU A 379 -26.51 -10.05 -8.37
C GLU A 379 -25.10 -9.47 -8.27
N GLN A 380 -24.19 -10.14 -7.56
CA GLN A 380 -22.78 -9.75 -7.47
C GLN A 380 -22.10 -9.83 -8.85
N CYS A 381 -22.40 -10.89 -9.60
CA CYS A 381 -21.98 -11.06 -10.98
C CYS A 381 -22.33 -9.85 -11.85
N ASP A 382 -23.58 -9.37 -11.79
CA ASP A 382 -24.03 -8.20 -12.55
C ASP A 382 -23.26 -6.93 -12.19
N LEU A 383 -22.95 -6.74 -10.90
CA LEU A 383 -22.15 -5.62 -10.41
C LEU A 383 -20.69 -5.70 -10.85
N ALA A 384 -20.12 -6.90 -10.97
CA ALA A 384 -18.73 -7.11 -11.37
C ALA A 384 -18.50 -6.92 -12.87
N LYS A 385 -19.47 -7.22 -13.75
CA LYS A 385 -19.34 -7.20 -15.22
C LYS A 385 -18.53 -6.03 -15.81
N PRO A 386 -18.69 -4.76 -15.37
CA PRO A 386 -17.94 -3.65 -15.93
C PRO A 386 -16.42 -3.72 -15.72
N HIS A 387 -15.93 -4.60 -14.84
CA HIS A 387 -14.53 -4.67 -14.42
C HIS A 387 -13.78 -5.87 -15.01
N TYR A 388 -14.47 -6.85 -15.60
CA TYR A 388 -13.89 -8.10 -16.12
C TYR A 388 -14.14 -8.26 -17.62
N ASP A 389 -13.21 -8.91 -18.31
CA ASP A 389 -13.38 -9.29 -19.72
C ASP A 389 -14.34 -10.47 -19.88
N ARG A 390 -14.40 -11.36 -18.87
CA ARG A 390 -15.32 -12.51 -18.81
C ARG A 390 -15.70 -12.83 -17.37
N ILE A 391 -16.96 -13.14 -17.13
CA ILE A 391 -17.44 -13.60 -15.81
C ILE A 391 -18.22 -14.90 -15.97
N PHE A 392 -17.91 -15.88 -15.11
CA PHE A 392 -18.63 -17.13 -14.96
C PHE A 392 -19.55 -17.03 -13.73
N CYS A 393 -20.86 -17.05 -13.95
CA CYS A 393 -21.87 -16.89 -12.90
C CYS A 393 -22.41 -18.23 -12.41
N GLN A 394 -21.55 -19.03 -11.78
CA GLN A 394 -21.85 -20.38 -11.33
C GLN A 394 -20.95 -20.79 -10.15
N ASN A 395 -21.16 -21.99 -9.62
CA ASN A 395 -20.39 -22.50 -8.47
C ASN A 395 -18.90 -22.63 -8.81
N GLU A 396 -18.04 -22.19 -7.90
CA GLU A 396 -16.60 -22.18 -8.06
C GLU A 396 -16.00 -23.60 -8.13
N MET A 397 -16.71 -24.63 -7.68
CA MET A 397 -16.28 -26.03 -7.82
C MET A 397 -16.53 -26.61 -9.22
N ASP A 398 -17.42 -26.00 -10.01
CA ASP A 398 -17.91 -26.57 -11.27
C ASP A 398 -17.34 -25.87 -12.52
N CYS A 399 -16.51 -24.83 -12.35
CA CYS A 399 -16.01 -24.00 -13.46
C CYS A 399 -14.68 -24.45 -14.06
N GLY A 400 -13.88 -25.24 -13.35
CA GLY A 400 -12.49 -25.54 -13.74
C GLY A 400 -12.39 -26.00 -15.19
N ALA A 401 -13.20 -26.99 -15.55
CA ALA A 401 -13.26 -27.58 -16.89
C ALA A 401 -13.66 -26.61 -18.03
N GLU A 402 -14.27 -25.46 -17.75
CA GLU A 402 -14.62 -24.46 -18.77
C GLU A 402 -13.46 -23.52 -19.14
N ILE A 403 -12.41 -23.53 -18.32
CA ILE A 403 -11.25 -22.68 -18.50
C ILE A 403 -10.24 -23.42 -19.38
N PRO A 404 -9.72 -22.82 -20.46
CA PRO A 404 -8.77 -23.48 -21.32
C PRO A 404 -7.49 -23.87 -20.54
N PRO A 405 -6.91 -25.06 -20.79
CA PRO A 405 -5.64 -25.46 -20.20
C PRO A 405 -4.52 -24.45 -20.50
N ASN A 406 -3.59 -24.27 -19.56
CA ASN A 406 -2.43 -23.36 -19.68
C ASN A 406 -2.76 -21.92 -20.15
N SER A 407 -3.90 -21.36 -19.75
CA SER A 407 -4.37 -20.03 -20.19
C SER A 407 -4.30 -18.93 -19.14
N ILE A 408 -4.07 -19.28 -17.88
CA ILE A 408 -4.09 -18.37 -16.73
C ILE A 408 -2.68 -18.16 -16.19
N ASP A 409 -2.20 -16.92 -16.13
CA ASP A 409 -0.90 -16.60 -15.53
C ASP A 409 -1.01 -16.38 -14.01
N VAL A 410 -2.16 -15.88 -13.54
CA VAL A 410 -2.41 -15.64 -12.12
C VAL A 410 -3.79 -16.17 -11.73
N LEU A 411 -3.80 -17.16 -10.84
CA LEU A 411 -5.01 -17.61 -10.15
C LEU A 411 -5.11 -16.86 -8.82
N LEU A 412 -6.08 -15.95 -8.70
CA LEU A 412 -6.27 -15.10 -7.53
C LEU A 412 -7.40 -15.62 -6.65
N LEU A 413 -7.07 -15.93 -5.40
CA LEU A 413 -7.92 -16.63 -4.43
C LEU A 413 -8.11 -15.78 -3.15
N PRO A 414 -8.95 -14.72 -3.18
CA PRO A 414 -9.24 -13.90 -2.01
C PRO A 414 -10.18 -14.65 -1.03
N ASP A 415 -9.63 -15.15 0.08
CA ASP A 415 -10.38 -15.75 1.20
C ASP A 415 -11.27 -16.96 0.82
N ILE A 416 -11.10 -17.53 -0.37
CA ILE A 416 -11.95 -18.64 -0.86
C ILE A 416 -11.58 -19.98 -0.22
N LEU A 417 -10.28 -20.26 -0.06
CA LEU A 417 -9.80 -21.55 0.47
C LEU A 417 -10.29 -21.83 1.89
N SER A 418 -10.54 -20.78 2.68
CA SER A 418 -11.09 -20.95 4.02
C SER A 418 -12.55 -21.40 4.01
N ARG A 419 -13.28 -21.13 2.92
CA ARG A 419 -14.72 -21.37 2.78
C ARG A 419 -15.08 -22.67 2.07
N ILE A 420 -14.13 -23.27 1.35
CA ILE A 420 -14.32 -24.52 0.63
C ILE A 420 -14.14 -25.72 1.57
N ALA A 421 -15.01 -26.72 1.43
CA ALA A 421 -14.98 -27.93 2.26
C ALA A 421 -13.74 -28.81 1.99
N ASP A 422 -13.33 -28.95 0.73
CA ASP A 422 -12.09 -29.62 0.32
C ASP A 422 -11.19 -28.70 -0.51
N PRO A 423 -10.35 -27.88 0.14
CA PRO A 423 -9.43 -26.96 -0.52
C PRO A 423 -8.40 -27.66 -1.41
N SER A 424 -8.09 -28.94 -1.13
CA SER A 424 -7.12 -29.72 -1.90
C SER A 424 -7.70 -30.12 -3.25
N ALA A 425 -8.92 -30.67 -3.24
CA ALA A 425 -9.67 -30.97 -4.46
C ALA A 425 -9.90 -29.72 -5.30
N PHE A 426 -10.29 -28.61 -4.65
CA PHE A 426 -10.48 -27.33 -5.31
C PHE A 426 -9.21 -26.82 -6.01
N LEU A 427 -8.06 -26.78 -5.33
CA LEU A 427 -6.82 -26.32 -5.97
C LEU A 427 -6.45 -27.22 -7.16
N LYS A 428 -6.58 -28.54 -7.02
CA LYS A 428 -6.30 -29.51 -8.10
C LYS A 428 -7.16 -29.28 -9.33
N GLU A 429 -8.43 -28.94 -9.16
CA GLU A 429 -9.35 -28.63 -10.25
C GLU A 429 -8.82 -27.48 -11.13
N TYR A 430 -8.16 -26.48 -10.55
CA TYR A 430 -7.64 -25.32 -11.31
C TYR A 430 -6.17 -25.45 -11.74
N MET A 431 -5.45 -26.49 -11.33
CA MET A 431 -4.04 -26.63 -11.70
C MET A 431 -3.82 -26.79 -13.21
N HIS A 432 -4.78 -27.36 -13.93
CA HIS A 432 -4.66 -27.59 -15.38
C HIS A 432 -4.77 -26.30 -16.21
N CYS A 433 -5.45 -25.27 -15.70
CA CYS A 433 -5.61 -24.01 -16.43
C CYS A 433 -4.43 -23.05 -16.21
N LEU A 434 -3.63 -23.26 -15.17
CA LEU A 434 -2.47 -22.44 -14.84
C LEU A 434 -1.35 -22.64 -15.87
N SER A 435 -0.81 -21.56 -16.43
CA SER A 435 0.32 -21.63 -17.36
C SER A 435 1.56 -22.23 -16.68
N GLU A 436 2.55 -22.63 -17.47
CA GLU A 436 3.79 -23.24 -16.95
C GLU A 436 4.53 -22.32 -15.94
N SER A 437 4.52 -21.01 -16.21
CA SER A 437 5.05 -19.97 -15.33
C SER A 437 3.99 -19.34 -14.42
N GLY A 438 2.76 -19.87 -14.43
CA GLY A 438 1.64 -19.30 -13.72
C GLY A 438 1.78 -19.45 -12.20
N VAL A 439 1.17 -18.51 -11.48
CA VAL A 439 1.21 -18.44 -10.02
C VAL A 439 -0.19 -18.45 -9.41
N VAL A 440 -0.30 -19.01 -8.22
CA VAL A 440 -1.48 -18.90 -7.36
C VAL A 440 -1.19 -17.85 -6.30
N ILE A 441 -2.02 -16.81 -6.25
CA ILE A 441 -1.99 -15.79 -5.20
C ILE A 441 -3.19 -16.01 -4.30
N ALA A 442 -2.95 -16.23 -3.01
CA ALA A 442 -4.02 -16.57 -2.07
C ALA A 442 -3.94 -15.75 -0.78
N ALA A 443 -5.10 -15.40 -0.26
CA ALA A 443 -5.28 -14.83 1.07
C ALA A 443 -5.92 -15.89 1.97
N ILE A 444 -5.23 -16.28 3.06
CA ILE A 444 -5.72 -17.32 3.96
C ILE A 444 -5.70 -16.83 5.42
N PRO A 445 -6.86 -16.72 6.06
CA PRO A 445 -6.95 -16.32 7.47
C PRO A 445 -6.19 -17.24 8.41
N ASN A 446 -5.59 -16.66 9.45
CA ASN A 446 -4.80 -17.39 10.44
C ASN A 446 -5.64 -17.74 11.68
N ILE A 447 -5.78 -19.03 12.00
CA ILE A 447 -6.48 -19.48 13.21
C ILE A 447 -5.76 -19.09 14.50
N ARG A 448 -4.45 -18.82 14.43
CA ARG A 448 -3.66 -18.38 15.58
C ARG A 448 -3.77 -16.88 15.84
N TYR A 449 -4.50 -16.12 15.02
CA TYR A 449 -4.73 -14.70 15.25
C TYR A 449 -5.37 -14.47 16.62
N HIS A 450 -4.77 -13.59 17.43
CA HIS A 450 -5.07 -13.47 18.85
C HIS A 450 -6.53 -13.08 19.16
N GLU A 451 -7.18 -12.25 18.34
CA GLU A 451 -8.61 -11.93 18.49
C GLU A 451 -9.50 -13.16 18.31
N VAL A 452 -9.11 -14.07 17.40
CA VAL A 452 -9.86 -15.32 17.17
C VAL A 452 -9.76 -16.21 18.40
N LEU A 453 -8.56 -16.31 18.99
CA LEU A 453 -8.34 -17.08 20.22
C LEU A 453 -9.05 -16.46 21.43
N SER A 454 -8.96 -15.14 21.58
CA SER A 454 -9.59 -14.39 22.67
C SER A 454 -11.12 -14.44 22.58
N GLY A 455 -11.68 -14.28 21.38
CA GLY A 455 -13.11 -14.44 21.10
C GLY A 455 -13.61 -15.86 21.42
N MET A 456 -12.83 -16.89 21.05
CA MET A 456 -13.13 -18.29 21.38
C MET A 456 -13.24 -18.53 22.89
N LEU A 457 -12.30 -17.99 23.67
CA LEU A 457 -12.29 -18.14 25.12
C LEU A 457 -13.38 -17.31 25.81
N SER A 458 -13.74 -16.17 25.23
CA SER A 458 -14.76 -15.27 25.76
C SER A 458 -16.19 -15.73 25.43
N GLY A 459 -16.36 -16.84 24.71
CA GLY A 459 -17.67 -17.32 24.25
C GLY A 459 -18.25 -16.52 23.07
N ASN A 460 -17.48 -15.59 22.52
CA ASN A 460 -17.84 -14.74 21.37
C ASN A 460 -17.31 -15.38 20.06
N PHE A 461 -17.53 -16.68 19.89
CA PHE A 461 -17.13 -17.41 18.69
C PHE A 461 -18.34 -17.75 17.85
N ASP A 462 -18.82 -16.76 17.10
CA ASP A 462 -19.93 -16.96 16.19
C ASP A 462 -19.40 -17.39 14.80
N LEU A 463 -19.80 -18.59 14.37
CA LEU A 463 -19.60 -19.07 13.00
C LEU A 463 -20.39 -18.21 11.97
N GLY A 464 -21.15 -17.21 12.43
CA GLY A 464 -21.86 -16.18 11.66
C GLY A 464 -21.16 -14.80 11.56
N ASP A 465 -20.06 -14.54 12.29
CA ASP A 465 -19.29 -13.28 12.17
C ASP A 465 -18.54 -13.23 10.83
N PRO A 466 -18.66 -12.20 9.96
CA PRO A 466 -17.91 -12.13 8.69
C PRO A 466 -16.38 -12.31 8.80
N GLY A 467 -15.77 -12.15 9.97
CA GLY A 467 -14.36 -12.50 10.22
C GLY A 467 -14.07 -14.01 10.40
N ILE A 468 -15.08 -14.83 10.73
CA ILE A 468 -14.97 -16.27 11.05
C ILE A 468 -16.00 -17.13 10.26
N SER A 469 -17.00 -16.49 9.66
CA SER A 469 -18.17 -17.09 9.04
C SER A 469 -17.93 -17.59 7.63
N GLY A 470 -18.60 -18.69 7.31
CA GLY A 470 -18.46 -19.41 6.05
C GLY A 470 -17.16 -20.22 5.97
N LYS A 471 -16.29 -20.16 6.98
CA LYS A 471 -15.04 -20.92 6.98
C LYS A 471 -15.30 -22.38 7.30
N SER A 472 -15.14 -23.24 6.30
CA SER A 472 -15.18 -24.69 6.45
C SER A 472 -13.84 -25.26 6.91
N GLY A 473 -12.75 -24.45 6.89
CA GLY A 473 -11.40 -24.87 7.29
C GLY A 473 -10.65 -23.84 8.14
N PHE A 474 -9.94 -24.33 9.16
CA PHE A 474 -9.01 -23.55 10.00
C PHE A 474 -7.57 -23.75 9.54
N PHE A 475 -6.82 -22.66 9.39
CA PHE A 475 -5.47 -22.68 8.83
C PHE A 475 -4.44 -22.09 9.78
N SER A 476 -3.42 -22.88 10.09
CA SER A 476 -2.14 -22.38 10.61
C SER A 476 -1.12 -22.28 9.47
N LYS A 477 -0.04 -21.52 9.66
CA LYS A 477 1.07 -21.42 8.69
C LYS A 477 1.56 -22.80 8.20
N LYS A 478 1.69 -23.77 9.11
CA LYS A 478 2.11 -25.15 8.78
C LYS A 478 1.05 -25.90 7.97
N ALA A 479 -0.23 -25.74 8.31
CA ALA A 479 -1.34 -26.36 7.57
C ALA A 479 -1.43 -25.83 6.13
N ILE A 480 -1.22 -24.52 5.94
CA ILE A 480 -1.17 -23.87 4.64
C ILE A 480 -0.03 -24.45 3.78
N ALA A 481 1.20 -24.49 4.31
CA ALA A 481 2.34 -25.03 3.58
C ALA A 481 2.12 -26.50 3.17
N SER A 482 1.51 -27.30 4.07
CA SER A 482 1.14 -28.68 3.80
C SER A 482 0.08 -28.80 2.68
N LEU A 483 -0.97 -27.96 2.71
CA LEU A 483 -2.01 -27.93 1.67
C LEU A 483 -1.41 -27.60 0.30
N MET A 484 -0.61 -26.54 0.21
CA MET A 484 0.02 -26.12 -1.05
C MET A 484 0.96 -27.21 -1.58
N SER A 485 1.79 -27.80 -0.73
CA SER A 485 2.69 -28.87 -1.14
C SER A 485 1.95 -30.09 -1.69
N ARG A 486 0.82 -30.47 -1.08
CA ARG A 486 -0.02 -31.62 -1.48
C ARG A 486 -0.82 -31.42 -2.78
N THR A 487 -0.84 -30.19 -3.28
CA THR A 487 -1.57 -29.80 -4.50
C THR A 487 -0.62 -29.50 -5.66
N GLY A 488 0.66 -29.88 -5.54
CA GLY A 488 1.67 -29.64 -6.58
C GLY A 488 2.18 -28.20 -6.60
N LEU A 489 1.96 -27.43 -5.54
CA LEU A 489 2.40 -26.04 -5.42
C LEU A 489 3.60 -25.92 -4.46
N TRP A 490 4.48 -24.97 -4.75
CA TRP A 490 5.56 -24.53 -3.87
C TRP A 490 5.28 -23.11 -3.38
N VAL A 491 5.35 -22.90 -2.07
CA VAL A 491 5.15 -21.56 -1.47
C VAL A 491 6.43 -20.77 -1.61
N GLU A 492 6.44 -19.77 -2.49
CA GLU A 492 7.59 -18.90 -2.74
C GLU A 492 7.62 -17.73 -1.75
N VAL A 493 6.46 -17.11 -1.53
CA VAL A 493 6.31 -15.95 -0.65
C VAL A 493 5.23 -16.22 0.39
N VAL A 494 5.52 -15.88 1.65
CA VAL A 494 4.55 -15.77 2.73
C VAL A 494 4.67 -14.37 3.33
N SER A 495 3.69 -13.52 3.05
CA SER A 495 3.60 -12.17 3.61
C SER A 495 2.48 -12.12 4.66
N PRO A 496 2.77 -11.78 5.92
CA PRO A 496 1.73 -11.66 6.94
C PRO A 496 1.03 -10.30 6.86
N ALA A 497 -0.30 -10.31 6.83
CA ALA A 497 -1.11 -9.13 7.09
C ALA A 497 -1.18 -8.91 8.61
N LEU A 498 -0.34 -8.02 9.12
CA LEU A 498 -0.17 -7.80 10.55
C LEU A 498 -1.19 -6.84 11.14
N ASP A 499 -1.69 -7.18 12.32
CA ASP A 499 -2.37 -6.28 13.22
C ASP A 499 -1.44 -5.12 13.64
N GLY A 500 -1.96 -3.89 13.62
CA GLY A 500 -1.20 -2.69 13.99
C GLY A 500 -0.59 -2.74 15.40
N ARG A 501 -1.20 -3.52 16.32
CA ARG A 501 -0.72 -3.73 17.68
C ARG A 501 0.60 -4.49 17.76
N TYR A 502 0.95 -5.28 16.74
CA TYR A 502 2.22 -6.04 16.69
C TYR A 502 3.44 -5.13 16.90
N LYS A 503 3.44 -3.94 16.29
CA LYS A 503 4.56 -3.00 16.43
C LYS A 503 4.80 -2.60 17.88
N GLN A 504 3.75 -2.47 18.69
CA GLN A 504 3.88 -1.98 20.07
C GLN A 504 4.56 -3.01 20.98
N ILE A 505 4.22 -4.29 20.83
CA ILE A 505 4.80 -5.37 21.63
C ILE A 505 6.30 -5.47 21.33
N VAL A 506 6.66 -5.54 20.05
CA VAL A 506 8.07 -5.66 19.64
C VAL A 506 8.88 -4.39 19.96
N PHE A 507 8.30 -3.19 19.89
CA PHE A 507 9.01 -1.96 20.24
C PHE A 507 9.21 -1.79 21.75
N ASN A 508 8.27 -2.20 22.60
CA ASN A 508 8.40 -2.10 24.05
C ASN A 508 9.43 -3.10 24.61
N GLU A 509 9.60 -4.27 23.98
CA GLU A 509 10.47 -5.33 24.48
C GLU A 509 11.88 -5.34 23.86
N LYS A 510 12.16 -4.47 22.86
CA LYS A 510 13.50 -4.30 22.25
C LYS A 510 14.61 -3.84 23.20
N SER A 511 14.32 -3.76 24.49
CA SER A 511 15.27 -3.42 25.54
C SER A 511 16.11 -4.61 26.03
N GLN A 512 15.70 -5.87 25.88
CA GLN A 512 16.44 -7.02 26.45
C GLN A 512 16.27 -8.33 25.65
N SER A 513 17.41 -8.89 25.20
CA SER A 513 17.70 -10.31 24.82
C SER A 513 16.74 -11.12 23.92
N ARG A 514 17.28 -12.19 23.30
CA ARG A 514 16.54 -13.26 22.59
C ARG A 514 15.73 -14.14 23.57
N GLU A 515 15.01 -13.54 24.51
CA GLU A 515 14.19 -14.27 25.48
C GLU A 515 12.80 -14.56 24.90
N LEU A 516 12.24 -15.70 25.31
CA LEU A 516 10.89 -16.09 24.93
C LEU A 516 9.90 -15.18 25.66
N MET A 517 8.90 -14.68 24.93
CA MET A 517 7.90 -13.73 25.38
C MET A 517 6.59 -14.45 25.75
N ASP A 518 6.00 -14.04 26.87
CA ASP A 518 4.64 -14.43 27.24
C ASP A 518 3.66 -13.38 26.69
N VAL A 519 2.76 -13.79 25.79
CA VAL A 519 1.82 -12.87 25.13
C VAL A 519 0.47 -12.95 25.84
N ASP A 520 0.11 -11.89 26.56
CA ASP A 520 -1.23 -11.73 27.12
C ASP A 520 -2.20 -11.29 26.02
N ILE A 521 -3.25 -12.10 25.77
CA ILE A 521 -4.30 -11.82 24.79
C ILE A 521 -5.65 -11.53 25.45
N GLY A 522 -5.66 -11.29 26.77
CA GLY A 522 -6.84 -10.99 27.59
C GLY A 522 -7.23 -12.19 28.47
N PRO A 523 -8.13 -13.08 28.01
CA PRO A 523 -8.58 -14.23 28.81
C PRO A 523 -7.53 -15.35 28.89
N MET A 524 -6.40 -15.25 28.18
CA MET A 524 -5.32 -16.23 28.17
C MET A 524 -3.97 -15.55 27.97
N VAL A 525 -2.92 -16.17 28.52
CA VAL A 525 -1.52 -15.83 28.23
C VAL A 525 -0.88 -16.97 27.45
N VAL A 526 -0.40 -16.68 26.23
CA VAL A 526 0.33 -17.62 25.39
C VAL A 526 1.81 -17.55 25.74
N LYS A 527 2.30 -18.58 26.43
CA LYS A 527 3.66 -18.57 26.99
C LYS A 527 4.74 -18.92 25.98
N GLY A 528 5.94 -18.41 26.22
CA GLY A 528 7.17 -18.89 25.61
C GLY A 528 7.25 -18.73 24.08
N GLN A 529 6.77 -17.61 23.54
CA GLN A 529 6.81 -17.32 22.11
C GLN A 529 8.12 -16.61 21.72
N ASP A 530 8.73 -17.04 20.63
CA ASP A 530 9.79 -16.26 19.99
C ASP A 530 9.19 -15.14 19.10
N GLU A 531 10.03 -14.31 18.49
CA GLU A 531 9.58 -13.20 17.64
C GLU A 531 8.68 -13.66 16.48
N GLU A 532 8.93 -14.85 15.91
CA GLU A 532 8.08 -15.42 14.86
C GLU A 532 6.73 -15.90 15.42
N GLY A 533 6.71 -16.52 16.60
CA GLY A 533 5.50 -16.93 17.30
C GLY A 533 4.61 -15.74 17.67
N VAL A 534 5.20 -14.65 18.18
CA VAL A 534 4.47 -13.39 18.40
C VAL A 534 3.96 -12.84 17.07
N ARG A 535 4.80 -12.79 16.03
CA ARG A 535 4.38 -12.32 14.70
C ARG A 535 3.20 -13.11 14.14
N ASP A 536 3.19 -14.43 14.30
CA ASP A 536 2.09 -15.31 13.90
C ASP A 536 0.81 -15.01 14.69
N LEU A 537 0.88 -14.83 16.02
CA LEU A 537 -0.30 -14.45 16.83
C LEU A 537 -0.93 -13.11 16.41
N PHE A 538 -0.16 -12.19 15.86
CA PHE A 538 -0.65 -10.91 15.35
C PHE A 538 -0.82 -10.88 13.83
N THR A 539 -0.65 -12.02 13.15
CA THR A 539 -0.96 -12.15 11.72
C THR A 539 -2.44 -12.47 11.57
N VAL A 540 -3.20 -11.55 10.95
CA VAL A 540 -4.64 -11.71 10.69
C VAL A 540 -4.87 -12.76 9.59
N GLU A 541 -4.11 -12.65 8.51
CA GLU A 541 -4.13 -13.56 7.37
C GLU A 541 -2.74 -13.65 6.72
N TYR A 542 -2.51 -14.74 6.01
CA TYR A 542 -1.32 -14.98 5.21
C TYR A 542 -1.61 -14.71 3.75
N LEU A 543 -0.83 -13.81 3.15
CA LEU A 543 -0.81 -13.58 1.71
C LEU A 543 0.30 -14.44 1.10
N LEU A 544 -0.05 -15.23 0.09
CA LEU A 544 0.80 -16.27 -0.46
C LEU A 544 1.03 -16.02 -1.94
N VAL A 545 2.25 -16.28 -2.40
CA VAL A 545 2.55 -16.52 -3.82
C VAL A 545 3.07 -17.94 -3.93
N CYS A 546 2.35 -18.76 -4.69
CA CYS A 546 2.67 -20.16 -4.90
C CYS A 546 2.93 -20.40 -6.39
N ARG A 547 4.03 -21.07 -6.72
CA ARG A 547 4.31 -21.53 -8.09
C ARG A 547 4.03 -23.01 -8.22
N ARG A 548 3.93 -23.50 -9.45
CA ARG A 548 3.99 -24.93 -9.74
C ARG A 548 5.30 -25.49 -9.18
N LYS A 549 5.21 -26.56 -8.38
CA LYS A 549 6.37 -27.18 -7.72
C LYS A 549 7.39 -27.66 -8.75
N VAL A 550 6.94 -28.24 -9.86
CA VAL A 550 7.82 -28.64 -10.97
C VAL A 550 8.64 -27.48 -11.51
N ARG A 551 8.04 -26.29 -11.70
CA ARG A 551 8.77 -25.13 -12.20
C ARG A 551 9.83 -24.66 -11.20
N ALA A 552 9.51 -24.66 -9.91
CA ALA A 552 10.49 -24.32 -8.86
C ALA A 552 11.70 -25.28 -8.84
N ILE A 553 11.47 -26.57 -9.11
CA ILE A 553 12.54 -27.57 -9.25
C ILE A 553 13.40 -27.27 -10.49
N LEU A 554 12.76 -27.04 -11.65
CA LEU A 554 13.46 -26.77 -12.91
C LEU A 554 14.26 -25.46 -12.87
N ASP A 555 13.70 -24.39 -12.33
CA ASP A 555 14.39 -23.11 -12.12
C ASP A 555 15.66 -23.29 -11.27
N ARG A 556 15.56 -24.09 -10.19
CA ARG A 556 16.71 -24.39 -9.33
C ARG A 556 17.81 -25.14 -10.09
N ILE A 557 17.42 -26.06 -10.97
CA ILE A 557 18.38 -26.81 -11.79
C ILE A 557 19.07 -25.92 -12.81
N GLU A 558 18.33 -25.02 -13.45
CA GLU A 558 18.89 -24.05 -14.41
C GLU A 558 19.92 -23.10 -13.75
N MET A 559 19.77 -22.83 -12.45
CA MET A 559 20.72 -22.03 -11.66
C MET A 559 21.98 -22.80 -11.22
N LEU A 560 21.94 -24.13 -11.22
CA LEU A 560 23.11 -24.95 -10.88
C LEU A 560 24.09 -24.98 -12.06
N SER A 561 25.39 -24.83 -11.78
CA SER A 561 26.45 -24.80 -12.80
C SER A 561 26.35 -25.99 -13.74
N THR A 562 26.64 -25.76 -15.03
CA THR A 562 26.56 -26.77 -16.11
C THR A 562 27.53 -27.94 -15.95
N ASP A 563 28.44 -27.90 -14.97
CA ASP A 563 29.53 -28.86 -14.80
C ASP A 563 29.18 -30.05 -13.89
N ASP A 564 28.04 -30.03 -13.18
CA ASP A 564 27.61 -31.12 -12.28
C ASP A 564 26.32 -31.83 -12.73
N ASP A 565 26.41 -32.52 -13.87
CA ASP A 565 25.30 -33.33 -14.39
C ASP A 565 24.87 -34.46 -13.45
N SER A 566 25.75 -34.93 -12.56
CA SER A 566 25.43 -36.05 -11.66
C SER A 566 24.58 -35.58 -10.47
N GLY A 567 24.94 -34.47 -9.83
CA GLY A 567 24.13 -33.87 -8.77
C GLY A 567 22.76 -33.41 -9.26
N VAL A 568 22.69 -32.86 -10.48
CA VAL A 568 21.40 -32.46 -11.09
C VAL A 568 20.47 -33.66 -11.29
N LEU A 569 20.99 -34.79 -11.79
CA LEU A 569 20.18 -36.00 -11.98
C LEU A 569 19.70 -36.62 -10.66
N GLU A 570 20.50 -36.53 -9.60
CA GLU A 570 20.10 -36.97 -8.26
C GLU A 570 18.90 -36.14 -7.77
N ILE A 571 18.96 -34.81 -7.92
CA ILE A 571 17.85 -33.90 -7.57
C ILE A 571 16.59 -34.22 -8.38
N LEU A 572 16.72 -34.44 -9.70
CA LEU A 572 15.58 -34.79 -10.56
C LEU A 572 14.96 -36.13 -10.16
N THR A 573 15.80 -37.13 -9.87
CA THR A 573 15.36 -38.46 -9.43
C THR A 573 14.60 -38.38 -8.11
N GLU A 574 15.17 -37.70 -7.10
CA GLU A 574 14.52 -37.50 -5.80
C GLU A 574 13.20 -36.72 -5.94
N SER A 575 13.20 -35.68 -6.77
CA SER A 575 12.02 -34.84 -6.98
C SER A 575 10.86 -35.61 -7.63
N ARG A 576 11.15 -36.55 -8.54
CA ARG A 576 10.13 -37.37 -9.21
C ARG A 576 9.35 -38.25 -8.24
N GLU A 577 10.01 -38.70 -7.16
CA GLU A 577 9.40 -39.51 -6.10
C GLU A 577 8.46 -38.71 -5.18
N ASP A 578 8.34 -37.38 -5.36
CA ASP A 578 7.36 -36.57 -4.64
C ASP A 578 5.92 -37.03 -5.02
N PRO A 579 5.14 -37.57 -4.07
CA PRO A 579 3.81 -38.11 -4.34
C PRO A 579 2.79 -37.03 -4.73
N TRP A 580 3.15 -35.76 -4.58
CA TRP A 580 2.29 -34.61 -4.84
C TRP A 580 2.52 -33.96 -6.19
N LEU A 581 3.50 -34.41 -6.96
CA LEU A 581 3.62 -34.04 -8.38
C LEU A 581 2.56 -34.77 -9.20
N SER A 582 1.98 -34.07 -10.17
CA SER A 582 1.09 -34.70 -11.15
C SER A 582 1.87 -35.60 -12.12
N GLU A 583 1.18 -36.42 -12.90
CA GLU A 583 1.84 -37.20 -13.97
C GLU A 583 2.52 -36.28 -14.99
N ALA A 584 1.88 -35.15 -15.34
CA ALA A 584 2.45 -34.16 -16.25
C ALA A 584 3.73 -33.52 -15.67
N ASP A 585 3.74 -33.22 -14.36
CA ASP A 585 4.93 -32.68 -13.71
C ASP A 585 6.09 -33.70 -13.69
N ARG A 586 5.81 -34.99 -13.49
CA ARG A 586 6.82 -36.05 -13.60
C ARG A 586 7.34 -36.20 -15.03
N ALA A 587 6.49 -36.00 -16.02
CA ALA A 587 6.87 -36.05 -17.42
C ALA A 587 7.81 -34.89 -17.80
N GLU A 588 7.56 -33.67 -17.30
CA GLU A 588 8.49 -32.53 -17.42
C GLU A 588 9.86 -32.82 -16.75
N ILE A 589 9.87 -33.49 -15.60
CA ILE A 589 11.13 -33.93 -14.96
C ILE A 589 11.88 -34.92 -15.86
N HIS A 590 11.18 -35.91 -16.43
CA HIS A 590 11.79 -36.86 -17.38
C HIS A 590 12.32 -36.19 -18.65
N LEU A 591 11.62 -35.19 -19.17
CA LEU A 591 12.12 -34.38 -20.28
C LEU A 591 13.44 -33.72 -19.90
N LYS A 592 13.52 -33.11 -18.71
CA LYS A 592 14.74 -32.48 -18.23
C LYS A 592 15.87 -33.48 -17.97
N GLU A 593 15.58 -34.65 -17.42
CA GLU A 593 16.57 -35.74 -17.29
C GLU A 593 17.14 -36.15 -18.64
N GLY A 594 16.29 -36.23 -19.67
CA GLY A 594 16.72 -36.52 -21.04
C GLY A 594 17.73 -35.49 -21.55
N GLU A 595 17.48 -34.19 -21.31
CA GLU A 595 18.39 -33.11 -21.69
C GLU A 595 19.75 -33.25 -20.99
N ILE A 596 19.73 -33.51 -19.68
CA ILE A 596 20.95 -33.66 -18.87
C ILE A 596 21.72 -34.93 -19.25
N HIS A 597 21.04 -36.03 -19.52
CA HIS A 597 21.67 -37.26 -20.01
C HIS A 597 22.32 -37.06 -21.39
N ALA A 598 21.64 -36.36 -22.30
CA ALA A 598 22.16 -36.05 -23.63
C ALA A 598 23.41 -35.15 -23.54
N ARG A 599 23.37 -34.11 -22.70
CA ARG A 599 24.53 -33.23 -22.42
C ARG A 599 25.72 -34.03 -21.87
N ALA A 600 25.45 -34.98 -20.97
CA ALA A 600 26.46 -35.88 -20.41
C ALA A 600 26.94 -36.98 -21.38
N GLY A 601 26.46 -37.02 -22.63
CA GLY A 601 26.81 -38.04 -23.63
C GLY A 601 26.21 -39.43 -23.37
N ARG A 602 25.25 -39.55 -22.43
CA ARG A 602 24.56 -40.81 -22.09
C ARG A 602 23.29 -40.97 -22.93
N PHE A 603 23.46 -41.11 -24.24
CA PHE A 603 22.36 -41.04 -25.21
C PHE A 603 21.28 -42.11 -25.05
N GLU A 604 21.63 -43.36 -24.70
CA GLU A 604 20.63 -44.40 -24.45
C GLU A 604 19.75 -44.07 -23.23
N MET A 605 20.33 -43.48 -22.18
CA MET A 605 19.57 -43.02 -21.02
C MET A 605 18.70 -41.81 -21.38
N ALA A 606 19.23 -40.89 -22.20
CA ALA A 606 18.48 -39.73 -22.66
C ALA A 606 17.21 -40.15 -23.42
N ILE A 607 17.35 -41.09 -24.37
CA ILE A 607 16.22 -41.66 -25.13
C ILE A 607 15.20 -42.27 -24.17
N ALA A 608 15.66 -43.10 -23.23
CA ALA A 608 14.76 -43.73 -22.25
C ALA A 608 13.99 -42.68 -21.42
N SER A 609 14.65 -41.62 -20.95
CA SER A 609 13.99 -40.54 -20.22
C SER A 609 12.97 -39.79 -21.09
N TYR A 610 13.32 -39.44 -22.33
CA TYR A 610 12.36 -38.81 -23.25
C TYR A 610 11.15 -39.74 -23.55
N GLU A 611 11.37 -41.04 -23.74
CA GLU A 611 10.31 -42.03 -23.94
C GLU A 611 9.36 -42.13 -22.74
N GLN A 612 9.84 -41.91 -21.51
CA GLN A 612 8.99 -41.87 -20.31
C GLN A 612 8.17 -40.56 -20.22
N SER A 613 8.68 -39.44 -20.72
CA SER A 613 7.93 -38.18 -20.76
C SER A 613 6.80 -38.18 -21.80
N PHE A 614 7.00 -38.94 -22.88
CA PHE A 614 6.20 -38.90 -24.09
C PHE A 614 4.70 -39.26 -23.96
N PRO A 615 4.26 -40.23 -23.12
CA PRO A 615 2.85 -40.59 -23.06
C PRO A 615 1.95 -39.53 -22.42
N VAL A 616 2.55 -38.59 -21.68
CA VAL A 616 1.84 -37.67 -20.78
C VAL A 616 1.95 -36.22 -21.23
N LEU A 617 3.15 -35.77 -21.64
CA LEU A 617 3.28 -34.49 -22.35
C LEU A 617 2.51 -34.59 -23.65
N ASP A 618 1.67 -33.60 -23.98
CA ASP A 618 0.68 -33.69 -25.06
C ASP A 618 1.31 -34.32 -26.32
N PRO A 619 1.08 -35.62 -26.60
CA PRO A 619 1.86 -36.36 -27.59
C PRO A 619 1.58 -35.90 -29.03
N LYS A 620 0.61 -34.98 -29.16
CA LYS A 620 0.12 -34.36 -30.38
C LYS A 620 0.45 -32.86 -30.47
N ARG A 621 1.04 -32.26 -29.43
CA ARG A 621 1.40 -30.83 -29.43
C ARG A 621 2.80 -30.51 -28.95
N ASP A 622 3.44 -31.39 -28.18
CA ASP A 622 4.78 -31.14 -27.63
C ASP A 622 5.86 -31.87 -28.43
N GLU A 623 6.65 -31.10 -29.18
CA GLU A 623 7.73 -31.61 -30.00
C GLU A 623 9.01 -31.94 -29.21
N ARG A 624 9.17 -31.38 -27.99
CA ARG A 624 10.44 -31.39 -27.24
C ARG A 624 10.98 -32.81 -26.98
N PRO A 625 10.16 -33.78 -26.53
CA PRO A 625 10.63 -35.16 -26.36
C PRO A 625 11.09 -35.79 -27.68
N SER A 626 10.34 -35.56 -28.77
CA SER A 626 10.65 -36.11 -30.09
C SER A 626 11.95 -35.54 -30.63
N GLN A 627 12.19 -34.24 -30.43
CA GLN A 627 13.42 -33.56 -30.79
C GLN A 627 14.62 -34.12 -30.01
N GLY A 628 14.48 -34.33 -28.69
CA GLY A 628 15.52 -34.90 -27.83
C GLY A 628 15.92 -36.32 -28.23
N ILE A 629 14.93 -37.18 -28.55
CA ILE A 629 15.17 -38.53 -29.06
C ILE A 629 15.89 -38.48 -30.41
N ALA A 630 15.43 -37.62 -31.32
CA ALA A 630 16.02 -37.45 -32.64
C ALA A 630 17.49 -37.02 -32.57
N LEU A 631 17.80 -36.03 -31.72
CA LEU A 631 19.17 -35.56 -31.49
C LEU A 631 20.07 -36.66 -30.91
N SER A 632 19.54 -37.46 -29.97
CA SER A 632 20.27 -38.59 -29.38
C SER A 632 20.60 -39.68 -30.42
N TYR A 633 19.68 -39.96 -31.36
CA TYR A 633 19.95 -40.86 -32.47
C TYR A 633 20.95 -40.29 -33.48
N LEU A 634 20.88 -38.99 -33.76
CA LEU A 634 21.84 -38.30 -34.64
C LEU A 634 23.26 -38.41 -34.08
N LEU A 635 23.45 -38.10 -32.79
CA LEU A 635 24.75 -38.14 -32.12
C LEU A 635 25.32 -39.55 -31.95
N THR A 636 24.48 -40.58 -31.98
CA THR A 636 24.90 -42.00 -31.98
C THR A 636 25.06 -42.59 -33.39
N GLY A 637 24.89 -41.79 -34.44
CA GLY A 637 25.06 -42.20 -35.84
C GLY A 637 23.91 -43.03 -36.42
N ARG A 638 22.74 -43.07 -35.76
CA ARG A 638 21.56 -43.83 -36.20
C ARG A 638 20.62 -42.92 -37.00
N TYR A 639 21.10 -42.47 -38.15
CA TYR A 639 20.47 -41.38 -38.91
C TYR A 639 19.03 -41.67 -39.38
N ASP A 640 18.71 -42.90 -39.79
CA ASP A 640 17.33 -43.24 -40.21
C ASP A 640 16.31 -43.09 -39.07
N GLN A 641 16.71 -43.45 -37.85
CA GLN A 641 15.89 -43.28 -36.66
C GLN A 641 15.77 -41.80 -36.29
N ALA A 642 16.88 -41.05 -36.38
CA ALA A 642 16.88 -39.61 -36.15
C ALA A 642 15.92 -38.88 -37.11
N ILE A 643 15.94 -39.20 -38.41
CA ILE A 643 15.02 -38.65 -39.42
C ILE A 643 13.56 -38.93 -39.06
N HIS A 644 13.24 -40.15 -38.61
CA HIS A 644 11.89 -40.49 -38.19
C HIS A 644 11.39 -39.57 -37.05
N TRP A 645 12.23 -39.37 -36.03
CA TRP A 645 11.86 -38.57 -34.86
C TRP A 645 11.88 -37.06 -35.12
N PHE A 646 12.81 -36.54 -35.93
CA PHE A 646 12.76 -35.14 -36.39
C PHE A 646 11.51 -34.87 -37.22
N LYS A 647 11.08 -35.81 -38.06
CA LYS A 647 9.83 -35.69 -38.80
C LYS A 647 8.64 -35.55 -37.87
N ARG A 648 8.60 -36.38 -36.84
CA ARG A 648 7.55 -36.29 -35.84
C ARG A 648 7.58 -34.94 -35.12
N ALA A 649 8.75 -34.48 -34.68
CA ALA A 649 8.87 -33.17 -34.02
C ALA A 649 8.35 -32.03 -34.90
N PHE A 650 8.67 -32.05 -36.20
CA PHE A 650 8.19 -31.07 -37.18
C PHE A 650 6.68 -31.20 -37.48
N ASP A 651 6.15 -32.43 -37.57
CA ASP A 651 4.72 -32.66 -37.76
C ASP A 651 3.88 -32.16 -36.56
N LEU A 652 4.46 -32.18 -35.35
CA LEU A 652 3.86 -31.65 -34.13
C LEU A 652 3.95 -30.11 -34.06
N ASN A 653 5.13 -29.57 -34.35
CA ASN A 653 5.37 -28.14 -34.43
C ASN A 653 6.02 -27.78 -35.78
N PRO A 654 5.23 -27.38 -36.80
CA PRO A 654 5.76 -26.96 -38.09
C PRO A 654 6.65 -25.71 -38.05
N GLY A 655 6.71 -25.01 -36.91
CA GLY A 655 7.64 -23.90 -36.65
C GLY A 655 8.95 -24.32 -35.98
N CYS A 656 9.15 -25.61 -35.69
CA CYS A 656 10.38 -26.13 -35.07
C CYS A 656 11.52 -26.18 -36.09
N TRP A 657 12.24 -25.07 -36.24
CA TRP A 657 13.41 -24.98 -37.12
C TRP A 657 14.53 -25.96 -36.72
N GLN A 658 14.65 -26.27 -35.43
CA GLN A 658 15.64 -27.23 -34.94
C GLN A 658 15.44 -28.62 -35.55
N ALA A 659 14.20 -29.03 -35.82
CA ALA A 659 13.92 -30.30 -36.48
C ALA A 659 14.41 -30.30 -37.94
N LEU A 660 14.26 -29.18 -38.66
CA LEU A 660 14.77 -29.00 -40.02
C LEU A 660 16.31 -28.99 -40.07
N THR A 661 16.95 -28.32 -39.11
CA THR A 661 18.41 -28.38 -38.96
C THR A 661 18.85 -29.82 -38.69
N GLY A 662 18.16 -30.54 -37.80
CA GLY A 662 18.41 -31.95 -37.52
C GLY A 662 18.27 -32.86 -38.75
N PHE A 663 17.26 -32.63 -39.58
CA PHE A 663 17.11 -33.33 -40.87
C PHE A 663 18.30 -33.10 -41.79
N GLY A 664 18.73 -31.84 -41.93
CA GLY A 664 19.88 -31.50 -42.76
C GLY A 664 21.15 -32.24 -42.30
N MET A 665 21.39 -32.31 -40.99
CA MET A 665 22.53 -33.03 -40.41
C MET A 665 22.47 -34.53 -40.67
N CYS A 666 21.28 -35.14 -40.58
CA CYS A 666 21.08 -36.55 -40.89
C CYS A 666 21.34 -36.83 -42.39
N CYS A 667 20.76 -36.02 -43.28
CA CYS A 667 20.95 -36.13 -44.73
C CYS A 667 22.42 -35.98 -45.12
N GLN A 668 23.11 -35.01 -44.53
CA GLN A 668 24.54 -34.78 -44.77
C GLN A 668 25.36 -36.01 -44.35
N SER A 669 25.07 -36.57 -43.18
CA SER A 669 25.76 -37.75 -42.66
C SER A 669 25.49 -39.03 -43.48
N LEU A 670 24.33 -39.10 -44.15
CA LEU A 670 23.97 -40.16 -45.08
C LEU A 670 24.50 -39.94 -46.51
N GLY A 671 25.24 -38.85 -46.77
CA GLY A 671 25.75 -38.49 -48.10
C GLY A 671 24.70 -37.92 -49.05
N ARG A 672 23.49 -37.65 -48.57
CA ARG A 672 22.40 -37.01 -49.33
C ARG A 672 22.54 -35.49 -49.24
N LEU A 673 23.61 -34.97 -49.85
CA LEU A 673 24.06 -33.60 -49.68
C LEU A 673 23.07 -32.56 -50.25
N GLU A 674 22.37 -32.90 -51.34
CA GLU A 674 21.32 -32.02 -51.92
C GLU A 674 20.14 -31.84 -50.98
N ASP A 675 19.63 -32.95 -50.41
CA ASP A 675 18.54 -32.92 -49.43
C ASP A 675 18.96 -32.16 -48.17
N ALA A 676 20.22 -32.31 -47.74
CA ALA A 676 20.76 -31.59 -46.60
C ALA A 676 20.70 -30.06 -46.80
N LEU A 677 21.17 -29.58 -47.94
CA LEU A 677 21.09 -28.15 -48.30
C LEU A 677 19.66 -27.64 -48.38
N PHE A 678 18.74 -28.45 -48.91
CA PHE A 678 17.32 -28.11 -48.95
C PHE A 678 16.73 -27.90 -47.54
N TYR A 679 16.93 -28.86 -46.63
CA TYR A 679 16.40 -28.78 -45.26
C TYR A 679 17.05 -27.67 -44.43
N TYR A 680 18.37 -27.46 -44.57
CA TYR A 680 19.02 -26.32 -43.96
C TYR A 680 18.46 -24.98 -44.48
N GLY A 681 18.17 -24.88 -45.79
CA GLY A 681 17.58 -23.67 -46.37
C GLY A 681 16.19 -23.36 -45.82
N GLN A 682 15.37 -24.39 -45.60
CA GLN A 682 14.06 -24.28 -44.95
C GLN A 682 14.19 -23.85 -43.48
N SER A 683 15.16 -24.42 -42.74
CA SER A 683 15.43 -24.03 -41.35
C SER A 683 15.82 -22.56 -41.24
N LEU A 684 16.74 -22.10 -42.10
CA LEU A 684 17.20 -20.71 -42.12
C LEU A 684 16.06 -19.73 -42.50
N ALA A 685 15.07 -20.20 -43.27
CA ALA A 685 13.90 -19.39 -43.63
C ALA A 685 12.99 -19.12 -42.44
N MET A 686 12.89 -20.10 -41.55
CA MET A 686 12.10 -20.00 -40.34
C MET A 686 12.81 -19.16 -39.27
N GLU A 687 14.12 -19.36 -39.08
CA GLU A 687 14.92 -18.60 -38.13
C GLU A 687 16.23 -18.11 -38.77
N PRO A 688 16.23 -16.88 -39.32
CA PRO A 688 17.40 -16.30 -40.00
C PRO A 688 18.58 -15.94 -39.09
N SER A 689 18.39 -15.91 -37.75
CA SER A 689 19.44 -15.53 -36.80
C SER A 689 20.43 -16.65 -36.43
N GLN A 690 20.26 -17.86 -36.99
CA GLN A 690 21.15 -19.00 -36.76
C GLN A 690 22.54 -18.76 -37.36
N GLU A 691 23.51 -18.29 -36.56
CA GLU A 691 24.85 -17.93 -37.05
C GLU A 691 25.67 -19.14 -37.55
N GLU A 692 25.47 -20.32 -36.98
CA GLU A 692 26.28 -21.51 -37.30
C GLU A 692 25.77 -22.26 -38.55
N LEU A 693 24.48 -22.13 -38.85
CA LEU A 693 23.82 -22.88 -39.92
C LEU A 693 24.39 -22.56 -41.32
N PRO A 694 24.64 -21.29 -41.70
CA PRO A 694 25.32 -20.96 -42.94
C PRO A 694 26.59 -21.77 -43.14
N ALA A 695 27.51 -21.78 -42.15
CA ALA A 695 28.80 -22.48 -42.21
C ALA A 695 28.64 -23.97 -42.54
N LEU A 696 27.65 -24.62 -41.91
CA LEU A 696 27.33 -26.02 -42.14
C LEU A 696 26.81 -26.26 -43.56
N MET A 697 26.02 -25.33 -44.11
CA MET A 697 25.55 -25.39 -45.50
C MET A 697 26.71 -25.28 -46.49
N ILE A 698 27.66 -24.37 -46.29
CA ILE A 698 28.85 -24.27 -47.17
C ILE A 698 29.69 -25.54 -47.09
N GLN A 699 29.92 -26.08 -45.89
CA GLN A 699 30.65 -27.33 -45.73
C GLN A 699 29.95 -28.49 -46.47
N THR A 700 28.62 -28.54 -46.40
CA THR A 700 27.81 -29.52 -47.14
C THR A 700 27.95 -29.33 -48.64
N ALA A 701 27.84 -28.10 -49.13
CA ALA A 701 27.96 -27.76 -50.54
C ALA A 701 29.35 -28.06 -51.10
N ARG A 702 30.42 -27.83 -50.34
CA ARG A 702 31.81 -28.21 -50.70
C ARG A 702 32.02 -29.71 -50.84
N SER A 703 31.16 -30.50 -50.20
CA SER A 703 31.23 -31.96 -50.28
C SER A 703 30.51 -32.51 -51.52
N LEU A 704 29.75 -31.67 -52.25
CA LEU A 704 29.14 -32.08 -53.53
C LEU A 704 30.24 -32.28 -54.58
N GLU A 705 30.06 -33.29 -55.44
CA GLU A 705 30.99 -33.58 -56.53
C GLU A 705 30.90 -32.55 -57.68
N ASP A 706 29.71 -31.95 -57.87
CA ASP A 706 29.46 -30.94 -58.90
C ASP A 706 29.57 -29.51 -58.33
N ALA A 707 30.68 -28.84 -58.65
CA ALA A 707 30.96 -27.49 -58.21
C ALA A 707 30.03 -26.42 -58.81
N GLU A 708 29.49 -26.63 -60.02
CA GLU A 708 28.52 -25.69 -60.60
C GLU A 708 27.19 -25.79 -59.88
N GLN A 709 26.73 -27.01 -59.61
CA GLN A 709 25.51 -27.26 -58.85
C GLN A 709 25.60 -26.71 -57.42
N ALA A 710 26.72 -26.96 -56.74
CA ALA A 710 26.99 -26.41 -55.40
C ALA A 710 26.98 -24.87 -55.40
N ALA A 711 27.58 -24.24 -56.42
CA ALA A 711 27.56 -22.79 -56.54
C ALA A 711 26.16 -22.23 -56.78
N GLY A 712 25.32 -22.92 -57.56
CA GLY A 712 23.93 -22.53 -57.82
C GLY A 712 23.06 -22.60 -56.57
N LEU A 713 23.19 -23.67 -55.78
CA LEU A 713 22.47 -23.82 -54.52
C LEU A 713 22.87 -22.76 -53.50
N LEU A 714 24.17 -22.48 -53.36
CA LEU A 714 24.66 -21.43 -52.46
C LEU A 714 24.26 -20.01 -52.93
N LEU A 715 24.20 -19.76 -54.25
CA LEU A 715 23.73 -18.49 -54.79
C LEU A 715 22.27 -18.24 -54.41
N GLY A 716 21.39 -19.24 -54.61
CA GLY A 716 19.98 -19.12 -54.25
C GLY A 716 19.75 -18.81 -52.76
N LEU A 717 20.63 -19.29 -51.88
CA LEU A 717 20.60 -18.95 -50.46
C LEU A 717 21.02 -17.50 -50.21
N VAL A 718 22.10 -17.03 -50.84
CA VAL A 718 22.54 -15.63 -50.74
C VAL A 718 21.47 -14.67 -51.27
N GLU A 719 20.75 -15.06 -52.32
CA GLU A 719 19.63 -14.29 -52.86
C GLU A 719 18.41 -14.28 -51.95
N SER A 720 18.14 -15.39 -51.26
CA SER A 720 17.02 -15.50 -50.30
C SER A 720 17.29 -14.73 -49.00
N TYR A 721 18.56 -14.56 -48.60
CA TYR A 721 18.98 -13.80 -47.41
C TYR A 721 20.01 -12.72 -47.76
N PRO A 722 19.62 -11.68 -48.54
CA PRO A 722 20.56 -10.75 -49.13
C PRO A 722 21.33 -9.90 -48.11
N HIS A 723 20.79 -9.77 -46.89
CA HIS A 723 21.32 -8.99 -45.77
C HIS A 723 22.21 -9.79 -44.80
N SER A 724 22.52 -11.07 -45.08
CA SER A 724 23.46 -11.84 -44.26
C SER A 724 24.90 -11.68 -44.77
N PRO A 725 25.75 -10.86 -44.14
CA PRO A 725 27.14 -10.68 -44.56
C PRO A 725 27.95 -11.97 -44.40
N LEU A 726 27.63 -12.80 -43.40
CA LEU A 726 28.26 -14.09 -43.18
C LEU A 726 28.04 -15.04 -44.36
N LEU A 727 26.77 -15.24 -44.76
CA LEU A 727 26.41 -16.13 -45.87
C LEU A 727 27.07 -15.68 -47.19
N ARG A 728 27.07 -14.36 -47.44
CA ARG A 728 27.69 -13.77 -48.63
C ARG A 728 29.22 -13.90 -48.61
N ARG A 729 29.87 -13.73 -47.46
CA ARG A 729 31.32 -13.90 -47.29
C ARG A 729 31.74 -15.34 -47.56
N GLU A 730 31.01 -16.30 -47.01
CA GLU A 730 31.35 -17.70 -47.20
C GLU A 730 31.02 -18.22 -48.60
N TYR A 731 29.97 -17.72 -49.25
CA TYR A 731 29.74 -18.00 -50.67
C TYR A 731 30.89 -17.47 -51.54
N ALA A 732 31.38 -16.25 -51.26
CA ALA A 732 32.56 -15.73 -51.94
C ALA A 732 33.80 -16.59 -51.68
N ARG A 733 33.94 -17.20 -50.50
CA ARG A 733 35.02 -18.15 -50.19
C ARG A 733 34.94 -19.38 -51.06
N PHE A 734 33.75 -19.96 -51.15
CA PHE A 734 33.49 -21.10 -52.01
C PHE A 734 33.86 -20.79 -53.47
N LEU A 735 33.45 -19.63 -54.00
CA LEU A 735 33.77 -19.20 -55.36
C LEU A 735 35.29 -19.07 -55.59
N LEU A 736 36.05 -18.49 -54.65
CA LEU A 736 37.51 -18.39 -54.74
C LEU A 736 38.21 -19.74 -54.77
N GLU A 737 37.76 -20.70 -53.95
CA GLU A 737 38.33 -22.04 -53.93
C GLU A 737 38.14 -22.80 -55.25
N HIS A 738 37.13 -22.42 -56.03
CA HIS A 738 36.80 -23.03 -57.33
C HIS A 738 37.18 -22.12 -58.52
N GLY A 739 38.02 -21.10 -58.31
CA GLY A 739 38.59 -20.26 -59.36
C GLY A 739 37.63 -19.25 -60.00
N ARG A 740 36.49 -18.96 -59.36
CA ARG A 740 35.48 -17.98 -59.82
C ARG A 740 35.74 -16.61 -59.19
N ASP A 741 36.93 -16.08 -59.43
CA ASP A 741 37.48 -14.88 -58.77
C ASP A 741 36.64 -13.61 -59.01
N ASP A 742 36.13 -13.41 -60.23
CA ASP A 742 35.36 -12.21 -60.58
C ASP A 742 34.01 -12.15 -59.85
N GLU A 743 33.34 -13.30 -59.69
CA GLU A 743 32.07 -13.39 -58.97
C GLU A 743 32.29 -13.22 -57.46
N ALA A 744 33.32 -13.89 -56.91
CA ALA A 744 33.70 -13.73 -55.52
C ALA A 744 33.98 -12.26 -55.16
N TYR A 745 34.63 -11.51 -56.06
CA TYR A 745 34.91 -10.09 -55.89
C TYR A 745 33.64 -9.25 -55.71
N GLU A 746 32.62 -9.46 -56.54
CA GLU A 746 31.36 -8.69 -56.46
C GLU A 746 30.64 -8.95 -55.12
N HIS A 747 30.62 -10.21 -54.67
CA HIS A 747 30.04 -10.56 -53.38
C HIS A 747 30.82 -9.97 -52.19
N LEU A 748 32.16 -10.00 -52.21
CA LEU A 748 32.99 -9.40 -51.16
C LEU A 748 32.88 -7.87 -51.13
N ARG A 749 32.71 -7.23 -52.29
CA ARG A 749 32.46 -5.78 -52.37
C ARG A 749 31.16 -5.40 -51.68
N LEU A 750 30.11 -6.20 -51.87
CA LEU A 750 28.82 -5.99 -51.20
C LEU A 750 28.93 -6.18 -49.68
N VAL A 751 29.70 -7.19 -49.21
CA VAL A 751 29.97 -7.36 -47.76
C VAL A 751 30.68 -6.13 -47.17
N LEU A 752 31.69 -5.58 -47.87
CA LEU A 752 32.41 -4.39 -47.41
C LEU A 752 31.63 -3.08 -47.55
N ALA A 753 30.65 -3.03 -48.45
CA ALA A 753 29.74 -1.89 -48.54
C ALA A 753 28.86 -1.78 -47.29
N ASP A 754 28.39 -2.91 -46.76
CA ASP A 754 27.63 -2.98 -45.51
C ASP A 754 28.54 -2.87 -44.26
N ASN A 755 29.72 -3.50 -44.28
CA ASN A 755 30.69 -3.43 -43.19
C ASN A 755 32.13 -3.23 -43.70
N SER A 756 32.54 -1.97 -43.81
CA SER A 756 33.88 -1.57 -44.29
C SER A 756 35.06 -2.12 -43.48
N LYS A 757 34.83 -2.67 -42.28
CA LYS A 757 35.88 -3.20 -41.39
C LYS A 757 35.89 -4.73 -41.29
N ASP A 758 35.17 -5.46 -42.14
CA ASP A 758 35.21 -6.93 -42.13
C ASP A 758 36.62 -7.44 -42.53
N GLY A 759 37.42 -7.77 -41.52
CA GLY A 759 38.82 -8.17 -41.71
C GLY A 759 38.99 -9.51 -42.43
N GLU A 760 37.96 -10.35 -42.51
CA GLU A 760 38.02 -11.61 -43.25
C GLU A 760 37.71 -11.39 -44.73
N ALA A 761 36.71 -10.57 -45.05
CA ALA A 761 36.43 -10.13 -46.42
C ALA A 761 37.62 -9.36 -47.04
N ILE A 762 38.27 -8.47 -46.27
CA ILE A 762 39.50 -7.76 -46.70
C ILE A 762 40.63 -8.76 -47.01
N ARG A 763 40.84 -9.76 -46.13
CA ARG A 763 41.86 -10.80 -46.35
C ARG A 763 41.57 -11.61 -47.61
N MET A 764 40.33 -11.99 -47.86
CA MET A 764 39.95 -12.74 -49.05
C MET A 764 40.15 -11.93 -50.35
N LEU A 765 39.73 -10.66 -50.37
CA LEU A 765 39.97 -9.75 -51.50
C LEU A 765 41.45 -9.59 -51.85
N SER A 766 42.33 -9.55 -50.83
CA SER A 766 43.78 -9.41 -51.05
C SER A 766 44.44 -10.62 -51.77
N ARG A 767 43.75 -11.77 -51.81
CA ARG A 767 44.21 -13.00 -52.46
C ARG A 767 43.82 -13.09 -53.93
N ILE A 768 42.93 -12.22 -54.42
CA ILE A 768 42.50 -12.20 -55.83
C ILE A 768 43.58 -11.51 -56.69
N PRO A 769 44.27 -12.23 -57.61
CA PRO A 769 45.48 -11.75 -58.28
C PRO A 769 45.30 -10.47 -59.12
N MET A 770 44.13 -10.31 -59.75
CA MET A 770 43.90 -9.24 -60.73
C MET A 770 43.67 -7.85 -60.13
N ARG A 771 43.53 -7.72 -58.80
CA ARG A 771 43.09 -6.45 -58.18
C ARG A 771 43.80 -6.09 -56.86
N ARG A 772 45.04 -6.58 -56.66
CA ARG A 772 45.92 -6.14 -55.56
C ARG A 772 46.10 -4.61 -55.49
N ASP A 773 46.05 -3.92 -56.63
CA ASP A 773 46.27 -2.47 -56.72
C ASP A 773 45.04 -1.61 -56.33
N ALA A 774 43.83 -2.17 -56.33
CA ALA A 774 42.62 -1.41 -56.02
C ALA A 774 42.34 -1.32 -54.50
N VAL A 775 42.67 -2.37 -53.74
CA VAL A 775 42.46 -2.42 -52.27
C VAL A 775 43.41 -1.49 -51.53
N VAL A 776 44.60 -1.21 -52.08
CA VAL A 776 45.60 -0.31 -51.48
C VAL A 776 45.24 1.18 -51.69
N ARG A 777 44.29 1.52 -52.57
CA ARG A 777 43.93 2.92 -52.88
C ARG A 777 42.55 3.36 -52.39
N GLY A 778 41.77 2.49 -51.75
CA GLY A 778 40.36 2.75 -51.38
C GLY A 778 39.96 2.43 -49.94
N LEU A 779 40.91 2.07 -49.08
CA LEU A 779 40.80 2.11 -47.61
C LEU A 779 41.65 3.27 -47.11
#